data_AF-A0A0C9RKR9-F1
#
_entry.id   AF-A0A0C9RKR9-F1
#
_cell.length_a   1.000
_cell.length_b   1.000
_cell.length_c   1.000
_cell.angle_alpha   90.00
_cell.angle_beta   90.00
_cell.angle_gamma   90.00
#
_symmetry.space_group_name_H-M   'P 1'
#
loop_
_entity.id
_entity.type
_entity.pdbx_description
1 polymer ?
#
loop_
_entity_poly.entity_id
_entity_poly.type
_entity_poly.pdbx_seq_one_letter_code
_entity_poly.pdbx_strand_id
1 'polypeptide(L)'
;MAIVHSLSMGDIVHLNVGGTRFSTSRQTLTWIPDSFFTALLSNRIASRRDETGALFVDRDPKMFSVILNYLRTRDIDLRNADIRALRHEAEYYGITPLIKRLILCEDLTQSSCGDVLFYGYLPPPSIPLQEPAGVPPVADVSVHGRASGRPEGNTGTAGTSGQSQKPPHSRNSSLDYRVPQRSLQHSRNPSLDLRHVRNSSADMNKLFKNEVGIVFGAQASGWVDPLRVQIIKAHHNWIVIAYAHFITCYRLKDSSGWQHAFTSPHIEAIIERVAINAKMGTGAEGKMVAISYGSQVRLWSVWEEGIKTNIGTFNLNVRVEYLFFIGSQLVALSQTGKIGVWHAMSQHWQIQDVVSISSFDTAGSFLLLGCNNGSIYYIDMQKFPLRMKDNDLLVTELYRDPNLDPITAISVYLTPKTTGLCGNWIEIAYGTKSGSVRVIVQHPETVGHGPQLFQTFTVHQSSVTKVTLSEKYLVSVCSEYNHVRSWAVTRFRGMISTQPGSTPEASFKIVSLDSMDTSISYTAGNDFGPFGEQDDEQVFVQKVVPETDQLFVRLASNGKRVCVIQSVDGSVITSFCVHECEGSSRMGSRPRRFIFTGHSSGAIQMWDLTTALDPCYDAHRTRNFPGGPTPEELWKLLDQCDLSNSHCSTPCISPCPSGGSSGPRLKASNVQFLNQSQLNSEAAGPSQS
;
A
#
# COMPACT_ATOMS: atom_id res chain seq x y z
N MET A 1 63.63 -13.19 -39.96
CA MET A 1 62.37 -13.75 -40.51
C MET A 1 61.60 -14.38 -39.37
N ALA A 2 60.56 -13.73 -38.87
CA ALA A 2 59.63 -14.35 -37.93
C ALA A 2 58.58 -15.09 -38.77
N ILE A 3 58.49 -16.41 -38.60
CA ILE A 3 57.51 -17.25 -39.29
C ILE A 3 56.13 -16.90 -38.73
N VAL A 4 55.36 -16.14 -39.51
CA VAL A 4 53.94 -15.94 -39.28
C VAL A 4 53.25 -17.24 -39.70
N HIS A 5 52.97 -18.12 -38.73
CA HIS A 5 52.06 -19.23 -38.99
C HIS A 5 50.67 -18.64 -39.28
N SER A 6 50.30 -18.59 -40.56
CA SER A 6 48.94 -18.39 -41.01
C SER A 6 48.12 -19.60 -40.55
N LEU A 7 47.52 -19.50 -39.37
CA LEU A 7 46.64 -20.53 -38.80
C LEU A 7 45.43 -20.74 -39.73
N SER A 8 45.31 -21.96 -40.25
CA SER A 8 44.34 -22.37 -41.26
C SER A 8 42.92 -22.40 -40.68
N MET A 9 41.89 -22.35 -41.53
CA MET A 9 40.47 -22.38 -41.12
C MET A 9 40.05 -23.71 -40.41
N GLY A 10 40.94 -24.69 -40.26
CA GLY A 10 40.68 -25.97 -39.59
C GLY A 10 41.40 -26.17 -38.25
N ASP A 11 42.13 -25.18 -37.74
CA ASP A 11 43.00 -25.40 -36.57
C ASP A 11 42.20 -25.53 -35.26
N ILE A 12 42.57 -26.52 -34.45
CA ILE A 12 42.08 -26.71 -33.09
C ILE A 12 42.71 -25.64 -32.20
N VAL A 13 41.86 -24.93 -31.46
CA VAL A 13 42.22 -23.93 -30.46
C VAL A 13 42.03 -24.54 -29.08
N HIS A 14 43.06 -24.41 -28.24
CA HIS A 14 43.03 -24.79 -26.83
C HIS A 14 42.84 -23.55 -25.96
N LEU A 15 41.78 -23.58 -25.15
CA LEU A 15 41.43 -22.55 -24.18
C LEU A 15 41.56 -23.11 -22.77
N ASN A 16 42.02 -22.31 -21.83
CA ASN A 16 41.96 -22.59 -20.40
C ASN A 16 41.03 -21.56 -19.76
N VAL A 17 39.83 -21.97 -19.37
CA VAL A 17 38.81 -21.09 -18.77
C VAL A 17 38.70 -21.41 -17.28
N GLY A 18 39.12 -20.47 -16.43
CA GLY A 18 39.08 -20.64 -14.97
C GLY A 18 39.79 -21.90 -14.46
N GLY A 19 40.82 -22.38 -15.17
CA GLY A 19 41.57 -23.60 -14.85
C GLY A 19 41.10 -24.87 -15.59
N THR A 20 39.96 -24.84 -16.28
CA THR A 20 39.45 -25.98 -17.07
C THR A 20 39.82 -25.84 -18.53
N ARG A 21 40.33 -26.91 -19.13
CA ARG A 21 40.72 -26.91 -20.54
C ARG A 21 39.57 -27.26 -21.48
N PHE A 22 39.44 -26.47 -22.53
CA PHE A 22 38.50 -26.66 -23.61
C PHE A 22 39.25 -26.70 -24.95
N SER A 23 38.81 -27.58 -25.84
CA SER A 23 39.32 -27.68 -27.20
C SER A 23 38.16 -27.50 -28.18
N THR A 24 38.35 -26.66 -29.19
CA THR A 24 37.35 -26.41 -30.23
C THR A 24 38.00 -25.90 -31.51
N SER A 25 37.28 -25.83 -32.62
CA SER A 25 37.84 -25.30 -33.86
C SER A 25 37.84 -23.77 -33.84
N ARG A 26 38.80 -23.17 -34.54
CA ARG A 26 38.80 -21.72 -34.81
C ARG A 26 37.47 -21.24 -35.40
N GLN A 27 36.87 -22.02 -36.31
CA GLN A 27 35.58 -21.70 -36.93
C GLN A 27 34.46 -21.58 -35.90
N THR A 28 34.39 -22.48 -34.92
CA THR A 28 33.39 -22.41 -33.83
C THR A 28 33.51 -21.12 -33.02
N LEU A 29 34.72 -20.65 -32.76
CA LEU A 29 34.92 -19.42 -31.99
C LEU A 29 34.72 -18.14 -32.80
N THR A 30 34.81 -18.19 -34.13
CA THR A 30 34.88 -16.99 -34.99
C THR A 30 33.68 -16.77 -35.90
N TRP A 31 32.69 -17.68 -35.93
CA TRP A 31 31.51 -17.50 -36.80
C TRP A 31 30.65 -16.29 -36.41
N ILE A 32 30.76 -15.80 -35.17
CA ILE A 32 30.14 -14.55 -34.73
C ILE A 32 31.18 -13.44 -34.82
N PRO A 33 30.99 -12.45 -35.72
CA PRO A 33 31.89 -11.32 -35.85
C PRO A 33 31.83 -10.43 -34.61
N ASP A 34 32.91 -9.66 -34.39
CA ASP A 34 33.02 -8.66 -33.32
C ASP A 34 32.80 -9.20 -31.90
N SER A 35 33.04 -10.49 -31.70
CA SER A 35 33.02 -11.17 -30.40
C SER A 35 34.40 -11.14 -29.72
N PHE A 36 34.43 -11.38 -28.41
CA PHE A 36 35.66 -11.55 -27.63
C PHE A 36 36.63 -12.51 -28.31
N PHE A 37 36.14 -13.63 -28.83
CA PHE A 37 36.98 -14.64 -29.48
C PHE A 37 37.57 -14.20 -30.81
N THR A 38 36.83 -13.42 -31.61
CA THR A 38 37.39 -12.85 -32.85
C THR A 38 38.51 -11.86 -32.55
N ALA A 39 38.38 -11.08 -31.48
CA ALA A 39 39.41 -10.15 -31.02
C ALA A 39 40.61 -10.89 -30.39
N LEU A 40 40.35 -11.95 -29.63
CA LEU A 40 41.36 -12.82 -29.02
C LEU A 40 42.21 -13.54 -30.09
N LEU A 41 41.57 -14.12 -31.11
CA LEU A 41 42.24 -14.89 -32.15
C LEU A 41 42.89 -14.03 -33.25
N SER A 42 42.49 -12.75 -33.35
CA SER A 42 43.16 -11.76 -34.20
C SER A 42 44.32 -11.04 -33.49
N ASN A 43 44.68 -11.47 -32.27
CA ASN A 43 45.69 -10.84 -31.41
C ASN A 43 45.42 -9.33 -31.14
N ARG A 44 44.17 -8.88 -31.26
CA ARG A 44 43.78 -7.50 -30.90
C ARG A 44 43.71 -7.32 -29.38
N ILE A 45 43.58 -8.41 -28.64
CA ILE A 45 43.56 -8.43 -27.17
C ILE A 45 44.77 -9.23 -26.68
N ALA A 46 45.49 -8.71 -25.69
CA ALA A 46 46.59 -9.41 -25.06
C ALA A 46 46.08 -10.67 -24.33
N SER A 47 46.44 -11.85 -24.83
CA SER A 47 46.04 -13.13 -24.24
C SER A 47 47.17 -13.69 -23.38
N ARG A 48 46.89 -13.99 -22.11
CA ARG A 48 47.80 -14.82 -21.30
C ARG A 48 47.68 -16.28 -21.76
N ARG A 49 48.77 -17.04 -21.68
CA ARG A 49 48.77 -18.48 -21.96
C ARG A 49 49.15 -19.24 -20.70
N ASP A 50 48.59 -20.43 -20.53
CA ASP A 50 48.99 -21.34 -19.47
C ASP A 50 50.31 -22.06 -19.79
N GLU A 51 50.78 -22.90 -18.86
CA GLU A 51 52.02 -23.68 -18.97
C GLU A 51 52.04 -24.62 -20.19
N THR A 52 50.88 -24.91 -20.79
CA THR A 52 50.76 -25.76 -21.99
C THR A 52 50.52 -24.97 -23.27
N GLY A 53 50.55 -23.64 -23.20
CA GLY A 53 50.34 -22.76 -24.33
C GLY A 53 48.87 -22.52 -24.71
N ALA A 54 47.90 -22.98 -23.90
CA ALA A 54 46.48 -22.72 -24.11
C ALA A 54 46.13 -21.27 -23.72
N LEU A 55 45.21 -20.63 -24.45
CA LEU A 55 44.79 -19.25 -24.17
C LEU A 55 43.96 -19.20 -22.89
N PHE A 56 44.41 -18.44 -21.90
CA PHE A 56 43.77 -18.34 -20.59
C PHE A 56 42.68 -17.27 -20.58
N VAL A 57 41.52 -17.62 -20.02
CA VAL A 57 40.36 -16.77 -19.81
C VAL A 57 39.90 -16.92 -18.37
N ASP A 58 39.90 -15.83 -17.62
CA ASP A 58 39.55 -15.84 -16.20
C ASP A 58 38.03 -15.73 -15.99
N ARG A 59 37.29 -16.80 -16.31
CA ARG A 59 35.82 -16.90 -16.23
C ARG A 59 35.38 -18.28 -15.75
N ASP A 60 34.09 -18.44 -15.44
CA ASP A 60 33.54 -19.72 -14.97
C ASP A 60 33.52 -20.77 -16.10
N PRO A 61 34.24 -21.90 -15.95
CA PRO A 61 34.23 -22.98 -16.93
C PRO A 61 32.85 -23.63 -17.14
N LYS A 62 32.00 -23.68 -16.10
CA LYS A 62 30.66 -24.28 -16.23
C LYS A 62 29.79 -23.47 -17.17
N MET A 63 29.72 -22.17 -16.98
CA MET A 63 28.96 -21.29 -17.88
C MET A 63 29.58 -21.21 -19.27
N PHE A 64 30.92 -21.20 -19.36
CA PHE A 64 31.60 -21.26 -20.64
C PHE A 64 31.26 -22.53 -21.43
N SER A 65 31.04 -23.67 -20.77
CA SER A 65 30.62 -24.90 -21.46
C SER A 65 29.28 -24.73 -22.20
N VAL A 66 28.33 -23.98 -21.61
CA VAL A 66 27.04 -23.67 -22.23
C VAL A 66 27.23 -22.71 -23.41
N ILE A 67 28.04 -21.66 -23.23
CA ILE A 67 28.41 -20.72 -24.29
C ILE A 67 29.06 -21.45 -25.47
N LEU A 68 30.00 -22.35 -25.20
CA LEU A 68 30.71 -23.11 -26.22
C LEU A 68 29.78 -24.07 -26.96
N ASN A 69 28.84 -24.70 -26.26
CA ASN A 69 27.83 -25.54 -26.91
C ASN A 69 26.94 -24.71 -27.84
N TYR A 70 26.50 -23.51 -27.42
CA TYR A 70 25.79 -22.59 -28.30
C TYR A 70 26.60 -22.24 -29.55
N LEU A 71 27.89 -21.97 -29.41
CA LEU A 71 28.76 -21.67 -30.56
C LEU A 71 28.91 -22.88 -31.51
N ARG A 72 28.75 -24.11 -31.02
CA ARG A 72 28.83 -25.36 -31.82
C ARG A 72 27.51 -25.69 -32.52
N THR A 73 26.40 -25.65 -31.80
CA THR A 73 25.09 -26.16 -32.27
C THR A 73 24.15 -25.06 -32.76
N ARG A 74 24.43 -23.79 -32.41
CA ARG A 74 23.52 -22.63 -32.57
C ARG A 74 22.22 -22.75 -31.78
N ASP A 75 22.19 -23.68 -30.84
CA ASP A 75 21.06 -23.98 -29.98
C ASP A 75 21.51 -24.01 -28.51
N ILE A 76 20.57 -23.82 -27.59
CA ILE A 76 20.87 -23.74 -26.16
C ILE A 76 19.82 -24.45 -25.32
N ASP A 77 20.27 -25.32 -24.42
CA ASP A 77 19.39 -25.99 -23.47
C ASP A 77 19.25 -25.13 -22.21
N LEU A 78 18.07 -24.56 -22.01
CA LEU A 78 17.76 -23.68 -20.87
C LEU A 78 17.15 -24.42 -19.68
N ARG A 79 16.96 -25.75 -19.74
CA ARG A 79 16.21 -26.50 -18.70
C ARG A 79 16.85 -26.40 -17.31
N ASN A 80 18.16 -26.28 -17.23
CA ASN A 80 18.94 -26.23 -15.97
C ASN A 80 19.89 -25.02 -15.90
N ALA A 81 19.72 -24.01 -16.74
CA ALA A 81 20.63 -22.86 -16.82
C ALA A 81 20.01 -21.62 -16.17
N ASP A 82 20.78 -20.92 -15.34
CA ASP A 82 20.41 -19.57 -14.89
C ASP A 82 20.56 -18.60 -16.08
N ILE A 83 19.42 -18.17 -16.62
CA ILE A 83 19.32 -17.28 -17.78
C ILE A 83 20.10 -15.97 -17.56
N ARG A 84 20.10 -15.43 -16.34
CA ARG A 84 20.78 -14.16 -16.02
C ARG A 84 22.29 -14.32 -16.01
N ALA A 85 22.78 -15.35 -15.30
CA ALA A 85 24.22 -15.65 -15.27
C ALA A 85 24.75 -15.92 -16.68
N LEU A 86 24.00 -16.68 -17.46
CA LEU A 86 24.32 -16.99 -18.85
C LEU A 86 24.28 -15.74 -19.75
N ARG A 87 23.35 -14.81 -19.54
CA ARG A 87 23.33 -13.52 -20.26
C ARG A 87 24.58 -12.71 -19.96
N HIS A 88 24.99 -12.63 -18.69
CA HIS A 88 26.17 -11.89 -18.29
C HIS A 88 27.45 -12.46 -18.92
N GLU A 89 27.57 -13.79 -19.02
CA GLU A 89 28.67 -14.41 -19.77
C GLU A 89 28.57 -14.12 -21.28
N ALA A 90 27.37 -14.22 -21.87
CA ALA A 90 27.19 -13.91 -23.28
C ALA A 90 27.57 -12.45 -23.61
N GLU A 91 27.29 -11.50 -22.71
CA GLU A 91 27.71 -10.09 -22.78
C GLU A 91 29.23 -9.96 -22.72
N TYR A 92 29.88 -10.62 -21.75
CA TYR A 92 31.35 -10.63 -21.64
C TYR A 92 32.01 -11.13 -22.94
N TYR A 93 31.49 -12.23 -23.52
CA TYR A 93 32.02 -12.80 -24.74
C TYR A 93 31.58 -12.07 -26.03
N GLY A 94 30.70 -11.08 -25.93
CA GLY A 94 30.19 -10.33 -27.08
C GLY A 94 29.31 -11.16 -28.04
N ILE A 95 28.60 -12.16 -27.53
CA ILE A 95 27.77 -13.08 -28.32
C ILE A 95 26.39 -12.48 -28.57
N THR A 96 26.36 -11.41 -29.36
CA THR A 96 25.16 -10.57 -29.62
C THR A 96 23.89 -11.36 -29.95
N PRO A 97 23.91 -12.39 -30.82
CA PRO A 97 22.70 -13.18 -31.12
C PRO A 97 22.14 -13.91 -29.90
N LEU A 98 23.00 -14.41 -29.01
CA LEU A 98 22.60 -15.08 -27.78
C LEU A 98 22.07 -14.08 -26.76
N ILE A 99 22.76 -12.94 -26.59
CA ILE A 99 22.33 -11.85 -25.70
C ILE A 99 20.89 -11.43 -26.04
N LYS A 100 20.59 -11.18 -27.32
CA LYS A 100 19.24 -10.80 -27.77
C LYS A 100 18.17 -11.86 -27.44
N ARG A 101 18.50 -13.15 -27.60
CA ARG A 101 17.59 -14.24 -27.26
C ARG A 101 17.37 -14.36 -25.76
N LEU A 102 18.43 -14.23 -24.95
CA LEU A 102 18.34 -14.31 -23.49
C LEU A 102 17.60 -13.11 -22.90
N ILE A 103 17.78 -11.90 -23.44
CA ILE A 103 16.95 -10.73 -23.09
C ILE A 103 15.48 -11.04 -23.34
N LEU A 104 15.13 -11.55 -24.53
CA LEU A 104 13.75 -11.90 -24.84
C LEU A 104 13.20 -12.97 -23.89
N CYS A 105 14.01 -13.97 -23.51
CA CYS A 105 13.63 -14.99 -22.52
C CYS A 105 13.43 -14.38 -21.12
N GLU A 106 14.26 -13.43 -20.70
CA GLU A 106 14.04 -12.69 -19.46
C GLU A 106 12.76 -11.86 -19.53
N ASP A 107 12.52 -11.14 -20.62
CA ASP A 107 11.31 -10.33 -20.85
C ASP A 107 10.04 -11.20 -20.87
N LEU A 108 10.11 -12.42 -21.41
CA LEU A 108 9.03 -13.41 -21.37
C LEU A 108 8.70 -13.90 -19.94
N THR A 109 9.67 -13.84 -19.03
CA THR A 109 9.49 -14.23 -17.62
C THR A 109 9.22 -13.04 -16.69
N GLN A 110 9.52 -11.82 -17.13
CA GLN A 110 9.25 -10.57 -16.41
C GLN A 110 8.06 -9.87 -17.05
N SER A 111 6.85 -10.21 -16.60
CA SER A 111 5.67 -9.39 -16.89
C SER A 111 5.90 -7.96 -16.41
N SER A 112 5.63 -6.97 -17.25
CA SER A 112 5.74 -5.54 -16.88
C SER A 112 4.76 -5.09 -15.78
N CYS A 113 3.79 -5.95 -15.41
CA CYS A 113 2.70 -5.61 -14.50
C CYS A 113 2.45 -6.69 -13.42
N GLY A 114 3.45 -7.52 -13.08
CA GLY A 114 3.28 -8.59 -12.09
C GLY A 114 2.35 -9.74 -12.56
N ASP A 115 1.80 -10.49 -11.60
CA ASP A 115 0.98 -11.70 -11.86
C ASP A 115 -0.55 -11.45 -11.83
N VAL A 116 -0.97 -10.19 -11.68
CA VAL A 116 -2.36 -9.78 -11.46
C VAL A 116 -2.90 -9.00 -12.66
N LEU A 117 -4.21 -9.12 -12.92
CA LEU A 117 -4.87 -8.34 -13.97
C LEU A 117 -4.87 -6.85 -13.62
N PHE A 118 -4.25 -6.05 -14.49
CA PHE A 118 -4.34 -4.60 -14.44
C PHE A 118 -5.73 -4.15 -14.88
N TYR A 119 -6.43 -3.41 -14.00
CA TYR A 119 -7.81 -2.99 -14.21
C TYR A 119 -7.92 -1.55 -14.72
N GLY A 120 -7.07 -0.64 -14.24
CA GLY A 120 -7.21 0.77 -14.59
C GLY A 120 -6.12 1.67 -14.06
N TYR A 121 -6.10 2.88 -14.62
CA TYR A 121 -5.16 3.95 -14.32
C TYR A 121 -5.93 5.25 -14.11
N LEU A 122 -5.67 5.97 -13.01
CA LEU A 122 -6.12 7.34 -12.82
C LEU A 122 -4.90 8.28 -12.89
N PRO A 123 -4.89 9.26 -13.80
CA PRO A 123 -3.76 10.17 -13.93
C PRO A 123 -3.65 11.10 -12.71
N PRO A 124 -2.46 11.69 -12.48
CA PRO A 124 -2.27 12.69 -11.43
C PRO A 124 -3.24 13.88 -11.60
N PRO A 125 -3.88 14.34 -10.53
CA PRO A 125 -4.80 15.48 -10.58
C PRO A 125 -4.03 16.80 -10.66
N SER A 126 -4.71 17.85 -11.10
CA SER A 126 -4.20 19.22 -10.99
C SER A 126 -4.20 19.68 -9.52
N ILE A 127 -3.12 20.34 -9.09
CA ILE A 127 -3.03 20.92 -7.75
C ILE A 127 -4.06 22.06 -7.63
N PRO A 128 -4.93 22.07 -6.60
CA PRO A 128 -5.86 23.17 -6.38
C PRO A 128 -5.12 24.48 -6.14
N LEU A 129 -5.57 25.56 -6.80
CA LEU A 129 -5.07 26.91 -6.53
C LEU A 129 -5.50 27.37 -5.13
N GLN A 130 -4.63 28.10 -4.44
CA GLN A 130 -4.94 28.73 -3.16
C GLN A 130 -6.00 29.83 -3.39
N GLU A 131 -7.13 29.78 -2.69
CA GLU A 131 -8.09 30.89 -2.72
C GLU A 131 -7.38 32.13 -2.14
N PRO A 132 -7.39 33.29 -2.82
CA PRO A 132 -6.71 34.49 -2.33
C PRO A 132 -7.31 34.89 -0.97
N ALA A 133 -6.44 35.01 0.04
CA ALA A 133 -6.80 35.48 1.37
C ALA A 133 -7.37 36.91 1.29
N GLY A 134 -8.69 37.05 1.23
CA GLY A 134 -9.29 38.34 0.96
C GLY A 134 -10.81 38.40 0.91
N VAL A 135 -11.52 37.64 1.76
CA VAL A 135 -12.90 37.98 2.15
C VAL A 135 -13.07 37.57 3.62
N PRO A 136 -13.42 38.47 4.55
CA PRO A 136 -13.63 38.08 5.95
C PRO A 136 -14.83 37.12 6.03
N PRO A 137 -14.80 36.11 6.91
CA PRO A 137 -15.96 35.27 7.14
C PRO A 137 -17.09 36.16 7.67
N VAL A 138 -18.27 36.03 7.07
CA VAL A 138 -19.52 36.58 7.61
C VAL A 138 -19.66 36.06 9.03
N ALA A 139 -19.75 36.97 9.99
CA ALA A 139 -19.70 36.68 11.41
C ALA A 139 -20.68 35.56 11.84
N ASP A 140 -20.14 34.63 12.63
CA ASP A 140 -20.87 33.62 13.38
C ASP A 140 -21.96 34.27 14.26
N VAL A 141 -23.23 33.95 14.00
CA VAL A 141 -24.32 34.26 14.93
C VAL A 141 -24.29 33.21 16.04
N SER A 142 -23.60 33.55 17.13
CA SER A 142 -23.71 32.84 18.41
C SER A 142 -25.08 33.10 19.03
N VAL A 143 -25.92 32.08 19.18
CA VAL A 143 -27.22 32.16 19.85
C VAL A 143 -27.06 31.80 21.33
N HIS A 144 -27.13 32.81 22.20
CA HIS A 144 -27.54 32.63 23.60
C HIS A 144 -28.27 33.88 24.13
N GLY A 145 -29.38 33.64 24.85
CA GLY A 145 -29.89 34.54 25.89
C GLY A 145 -31.20 35.28 25.59
N ARG A 146 -32.33 34.68 25.98
CA ARG A 146 -33.61 35.38 26.22
C ARG A 146 -33.47 36.44 27.32
N ALA A 147 -33.96 37.65 27.09
CA ALA A 147 -34.61 38.48 28.11
C ALA A 147 -35.59 39.49 27.47
N SER A 148 -36.67 39.73 28.20
CA SER A 148 -37.93 40.41 27.87
C SER A 148 -37.88 41.94 27.73
N GLY A 149 -38.69 42.50 26.81
CA GLY A 149 -39.08 43.92 26.78
C GLY A 149 -40.22 44.18 25.78
N ARG A 150 -41.26 44.89 26.21
CA ARG A 150 -42.60 45.08 25.59
C ARG A 150 -42.63 45.91 24.28
N PRO A 151 -43.77 45.89 23.52
CA PRO A 151 -43.94 46.60 22.26
C PRO A 151 -44.67 47.95 22.42
N GLU A 152 -44.31 48.94 21.61
CA GLU A 152 -45.17 50.08 21.29
C GLU A 152 -45.08 50.39 19.80
N GLY A 153 -46.22 50.68 19.19
CA GLY A 153 -46.40 50.88 17.75
C GLY A 153 -46.61 52.34 17.34
N ASN A 154 -46.58 52.55 16.02
CA ASN A 154 -47.32 53.57 15.26
C ASN A 154 -47.03 53.30 13.77
N THR A 155 -47.98 52.92 12.92
CA THR A 155 -49.07 53.69 12.24
C THR A 155 -48.60 54.75 11.22
N GLY A 156 -49.18 54.67 10.00
CA GLY A 156 -49.15 55.67 8.92
C GLY A 156 -48.76 55.09 7.54
N THR A 157 -49.68 54.54 6.71
CA THR A 157 -50.46 55.20 5.60
C THR A 157 -49.61 55.92 4.54
N ALA A 158 -49.86 55.93 3.23
CA ALA A 158 -50.74 55.24 2.27
C ALA A 158 -50.43 55.82 0.86
N GLY A 159 -50.68 55.07 -0.22
CA GLY A 159 -50.84 55.59 -1.61
C GLY A 159 -49.53 55.85 -2.39
N THR A 160 -49.40 55.59 -3.69
CA THR A 160 -50.38 55.52 -4.78
C THR A 160 -49.81 54.80 -6.01
N SER A 161 -50.75 54.31 -6.82
CA SER A 161 -50.70 53.58 -8.10
C SER A 161 -49.99 54.23 -9.30
N GLY A 162 -49.53 53.38 -10.23
CA GLY A 162 -49.30 53.71 -11.65
C GLY A 162 -49.10 52.45 -12.51
N GLN A 163 -50.02 52.21 -13.46
CA GLN A 163 -50.18 51.00 -14.28
C GLN A 163 -49.36 50.96 -15.58
N SER A 164 -49.14 49.72 -16.05
CA SER A 164 -49.15 49.22 -17.45
C SER A 164 -48.04 49.58 -18.45
N GLN A 165 -47.36 48.55 -19.00
CA GLN A 165 -47.61 48.00 -20.35
C GLN A 165 -46.56 46.90 -20.71
N LYS A 166 -47.02 45.84 -21.40
CA LYS A 166 -46.28 44.78 -22.14
C LYS A 166 -46.81 44.77 -23.59
N PRO A 167 -46.28 43.96 -24.54
CA PRO A 167 -44.93 43.85 -25.18
C PRO A 167 -45.09 44.08 -26.73
N PRO A 168 -44.23 43.68 -27.72
CA PRO A 168 -43.82 42.29 -28.05
C PRO A 168 -42.44 42.05 -28.79
N HIS A 169 -42.17 40.76 -29.02
CA HIS A 169 -41.17 39.96 -29.77
C HIS A 169 -40.27 40.48 -30.94
N SER A 170 -39.04 39.92 -31.04
CA SER A 170 -38.37 39.33 -32.26
C SER A 170 -36.99 38.73 -31.88
N ARG A 171 -36.69 37.41 -31.94
CA ARG A 171 -36.25 36.50 -33.05
C ARG A 171 -34.84 36.72 -33.66
N ASN A 172 -34.07 35.61 -33.68
CA ASN A 172 -32.92 35.22 -34.54
C ASN A 172 -31.55 35.91 -34.33
N SER A 173 -30.37 35.28 -34.52
CA SER A 173 -29.99 33.98 -35.12
C SER A 173 -28.54 33.57 -34.79
N SER A 174 -28.30 32.27 -34.91
CA SER A 174 -27.06 31.50 -35.04
C SER A 174 -26.07 31.95 -36.13
N LEU A 175 -24.78 31.65 -35.96
CA LEU A 175 -23.81 31.48 -37.05
C LEU A 175 -22.74 30.43 -36.71
N ASP A 176 -22.80 29.30 -37.44
CA ASP A 176 -21.71 28.36 -37.69
C ASP A 176 -20.67 28.97 -38.64
N TYR A 177 -19.40 28.59 -38.53
CA TYR A 177 -18.49 28.59 -39.68
C TYR A 177 -17.49 27.42 -39.65
N ARG A 178 -17.53 26.64 -40.74
CA ARG A 178 -16.61 25.55 -41.12
C ARG A 178 -15.36 26.11 -41.83
N VAL A 179 -14.21 25.51 -41.48
CA VAL A 179 -12.99 25.13 -42.24
C VAL A 179 -12.79 25.68 -43.67
N PRO A 180 -11.52 25.95 -44.05
CA PRO A 180 -11.00 25.35 -45.28
C PRO A 180 -9.63 24.66 -45.11
N GLN A 181 -9.51 23.51 -45.77
CA GLN A 181 -8.36 22.63 -45.87
C GLN A 181 -7.77 22.73 -47.29
N ARG A 182 -6.45 22.90 -47.42
CA ARG A 182 -5.55 22.64 -48.58
C ARG A 182 -4.12 22.92 -48.05
N SER A 183 -3.06 22.14 -48.24
CA SER A 183 -2.70 21.05 -49.15
C SER A 183 -1.41 20.37 -48.62
N LEU A 184 -1.23 19.07 -48.90
CA LEU A 184 -0.08 18.23 -48.55
C LEU A 184 1.23 18.61 -49.27
N GLN A 185 2.38 18.41 -48.60
CA GLN A 185 3.64 17.93 -49.22
C GLN A 185 4.62 17.30 -48.19
N HIS A 186 4.92 16.02 -48.43
CA HIS A 186 6.15 15.22 -48.21
C HIS A 186 7.13 15.44 -47.02
N SER A 187 7.22 14.37 -46.21
CA SER A 187 8.40 13.63 -45.72
C SER A 187 9.66 14.38 -45.25
N ARG A 188 10.02 14.15 -43.97
CA ARG A 188 11.38 13.79 -43.54
C ARG A 188 11.35 13.18 -42.13
N ASN A 189 11.66 11.88 -42.04
CA ASN A 189 12.13 11.25 -40.80
C ASN A 189 13.42 11.94 -40.33
N PRO A 190 13.64 12.08 -39.02
CA PRO A 190 14.95 11.91 -38.43
C PRO A 190 14.98 10.55 -37.72
N SER A 191 15.76 9.63 -38.30
CA SER A 191 16.37 8.53 -37.58
C SER A 191 17.33 9.09 -36.53
N LEU A 192 17.08 8.81 -35.26
CA LEU A 192 18.09 8.89 -34.21
C LEU A 192 18.15 7.54 -33.53
N ASP A 193 19.05 6.73 -34.07
CA ASP A 193 19.66 5.59 -33.41
C ASP A 193 20.71 6.17 -32.45
N LEU A 194 20.49 6.07 -31.12
CA LEU A 194 21.57 6.10 -30.13
C LEU A 194 21.08 5.65 -28.74
N ARG A 195 21.39 4.38 -28.41
CA ARG A 195 22.14 3.95 -27.21
C ARG A 195 21.74 4.50 -25.83
N HIS A 196 21.32 3.58 -24.97
CA HIS A 196 21.47 3.60 -23.50
C HIS A 196 21.27 4.95 -22.79
N VAL A 197 20.01 5.27 -22.47
CA VAL A 197 19.71 6.06 -21.27
C VAL A 197 18.50 5.43 -20.59
N ARG A 198 18.75 4.60 -19.56
CA ARG A 198 17.76 4.31 -18.51
C ARG A 198 17.58 5.62 -17.75
N ASN A 199 16.57 6.39 -18.10
CA ASN A 199 16.19 7.58 -17.33
C ASN A 199 15.63 7.11 -15.98
N SER A 200 16.44 7.22 -14.93
CA SER A 200 15.99 7.09 -13.55
C SER A 200 15.00 8.22 -13.25
N SER A 201 13.85 7.87 -12.67
CA SER A 201 12.83 8.82 -12.17
C SER A 201 13.38 9.89 -11.22
N ALA A 202 14.57 9.66 -10.66
CA ALA A 202 15.34 10.61 -9.86
C ALA A 202 15.70 11.92 -10.59
N ASP A 203 15.93 11.90 -11.91
CA ASP A 203 16.39 13.09 -12.65
C ASP A 203 15.24 13.99 -13.13
N MET A 204 14.06 13.44 -13.43
CA MET A 204 12.86 14.27 -13.65
C MET A 204 12.41 14.98 -12.37
N ASN A 205 12.54 14.31 -11.22
CA ASN A 205 12.27 14.92 -9.92
C ASN A 205 13.20 16.09 -9.63
N LYS A 206 14.46 16.09 -10.12
CA LYS A 206 15.38 17.24 -9.96
C LYS A 206 14.96 18.46 -10.78
N LEU A 207 14.43 18.24 -11.99
CA LEU A 207 13.96 19.33 -12.85
C LEU A 207 12.65 19.95 -12.31
N PHE A 208 11.70 19.13 -11.82
CA PHE A 208 10.48 19.62 -11.16
C PHE A 208 10.74 20.31 -9.82
N LYS A 209 11.72 19.82 -9.03
CA LYS A 209 12.14 20.43 -7.76
C LYS A 209 12.56 21.91 -7.91
N ASN A 210 13.14 22.28 -9.05
CA ASN A 210 13.60 23.65 -9.28
C ASN A 210 12.47 24.61 -9.67
N GLU A 211 11.48 24.18 -10.46
CA GLU A 211 10.42 25.09 -10.90
C GLU A 211 9.33 25.31 -9.84
N VAL A 212 8.99 24.29 -9.04
CA VAL A 212 8.00 24.41 -7.96
C VAL A 212 8.60 25.03 -6.68
N GLY A 213 9.89 24.78 -6.42
CA GLY A 213 10.65 25.39 -5.32
C GLY A 213 10.69 26.92 -5.34
N ILE A 214 10.62 27.52 -6.53
CA ILE A 214 10.63 28.97 -6.73
C ILE A 214 9.26 29.60 -6.40
N VAL A 215 8.17 28.84 -6.48
CA VAL A 215 6.81 29.35 -6.24
C VAL A 215 6.42 29.34 -4.76
N PHE A 216 6.95 28.41 -3.96
CA PHE A 216 6.47 28.16 -2.58
C PHE A 216 7.43 28.55 -1.43
N GLY A 217 8.44 29.39 -1.69
CA GLY A 217 9.24 29.99 -0.62
C GLY A 217 10.19 29.00 0.08
N ALA A 218 11.49 29.17 -0.15
CA ALA A 218 12.52 28.39 0.51
C ALA A 218 12.73 28.85 1.97
N GLN A 219 11.97 28.29 2.92
CA GLN A 219 12.40 28.18 4.32
C GLN A 219 11.88 26.87 4.97
N ALA A 220 12.80 26.17 5.63
CA ALA A 220 12.65 25.05 6.57
C ALA A 220 12.45 23.62 6.01
N SER A 221 13.11 22.70 6.72
CA SER A 221 13.25 21.26 6.54
C SER A 221 11.92 20.50 6.39
N GLY A 222 11.83 19.61 5.41
CA GLY A 222 10.73 18.63 5.28
C GLY A 222 9.77 18.83 4.11
N TRP A 223 10.25 19.31 2.95
CA TRP A 223 9.45 19.40 1.73
C TRP A 223 8.87 18.04 1.34
N VAL A 224 7.54 17.90 1.42
CA VAL A 224 6.79 16.74 0.92
C VAL A 224 6.27 17.06 -0.47
N ASP A 225 6.51 16.17 -1.44
CA ASP A 225 5.98 16.32 -2.79
C ASP A 225 4.44 16.42 -2.76
N PRO A 226 3.84 17.53 -3.23
CA PRO A 226 2.41 17.78 -3.13
C PRO A 226 1.58 16.82 -3.98
N LEU A 227 2.17 16.13 -4.96
CA LEU A 227 1.49 15.12 -5.78
C LEU A 227 1.80 13.70 -5.35
N ARG A 228 2.68 13.47 -4.38
CA ARG A 228 2.92 12.12 -3.83
C ARG A 228 1.65 11.61 -3.14
N VAL A 229 1.13 10.47 -3.57
CA VAL A 229 -0.05 9.86 -2.94
C VAL A 229 0.32 9.35 -1.54
N GLN A 230 -0.37 9.83 -0.52
CA GLN A 230 -0.08 9.46 0.88
C GLN A 230 -1.03 8.39 1.42
N ILE A 231 -2.34 8.53 1.16
CA ILE A 231 -3.35 7.64 1.72
C ILE A 231 -4.40 7.36 0.65
N ILE A 232 -4.79 6.10 0.51
CA ILE A 232 -5.97 5.70 -0.26
C ILE A 232 -6.95 5.05 0.72
N LYS A 233 -8.21 5.49 0.69
CA LYS A 233 -9.32 4.84 1.38
C LYS A 233 -10.45 4.59 0.41
N ALA A 234 -11.11 3.46 0.59
CA ALA A 234 -12.20 3.03 -0.27
C ALA A 234 -13.40 2.65 0.59
N HIS A 235 -14.60 2.87 0.06
CA HIS A 235 -15.83 2.43 0.69
C HIS A 235 -16.92 2.30 -0.38
N HIS A 236 -17.49 1.10 -0.52
CA HIS A 236 -18.41 0.75 -1.62
C HIS A 236 -17.77 1.01 -2.99
N ASN A 237 -18.43 1.79 -3.83
CA ASN A 237 -17.97 2.19 -5.15
C ASN A 237 -17.23 3.54 -5.14
N TRP A 238 -16.74 4.01 -3.99
CA TRP A 238 -15.99 5.26 -3.87
C TRP A 238 -14.57 5.02 -3.37
N ILE A 239 -13.65 5.85 -3.86
CA ILE A 239 -12.30 5.98 -3.34
C ILE A 239 -11.98 7.44 -3.05
N VAL A 240 -11.20 7.66 -2.00
CA VAL A 240 -10.61 8.95 -1.63
C VAL A 240 -9.11 8.79 -1.61
N ILE A 241 -8.42 9.69 -2.29
CA ILE A 241 -6.98 9.76 -2.39
C ILE A 241 -6.54 11.04 -1.70
N ALA A 242 -5.74 10.91 -0.65
CA ALA A 242 -5.08 12.06 -0.04
C ALA A 242 -3.65 12.21 -0.54
N TYR A 243 -3.38 13.41 -0.98
CA TYR A 243 -2.07 13.97 -1.19
C TYR A 243 -1.64 14.73 0.08
N ALA A 244 -0.50 15.42 0.04
CA ALA A 244 -0.03 16.17 1.19
C ALA A 244 -1.03 17.23 1.68
N HIS A 245 -1.61 18.00 0.75
CA HIS A 245 -2.34 19.22 1.06
C HIS A 245 -3.78 19.24 0.52
N PHE A 246 -4.24 18.16 -0.11
CA PHE A 246 -5.59 18.08 -0.65
C PHE A 246 -6.00 16.63 -0.85
N ILE A 247 -7.31 16.42 -1.04
CA ILE A 247 -7.87 15.11 -1.39
C ILE A 247 -8.58 15.16 -2.74
N THR A 248 -8.66 14.00 -3.38
CA THR A 248 -9.52 13.77 -4.54
C THR A 248 -10.40 12.56 -4.28
N CYS A 249 -11.65 12.61 -4.75
CA CYS A 249 -12.62 11.55 -4.62
C CYS A 249 -13.02 11.06 -6.01
N TYR A 250 -13.08 9.75 -6.18
CA TYR A 250 -13.59 9.12 -7.39
C TYR A 250 -14.69 8.12 -7.05
N ARG A 251 -15.61 7.95 -8.00
CA ARG A 251 -16.72 7.01 -7.90
C ARG A 251 -16.73 6.10 -9.11
N LEU A 252 -16.88 4.80 -8.89
CA LEU A 252 -17.15 3.81 -9.91
C LEU A 252 -18.64 3.89 -10.33
N LYS A 253 -18.87 4.15 -11.62
CA LYS A 253 -20.19 4.13 -12.26
C LYS A 253 -20.26 2.98 -13.27
N ASP A 254 -21.38 2.25 -13.27
CA ASP A 254 -21.60 1.07 -14.12
C ASP A 254 -21.37 1.31 -15.61
N SER A 255 -21.74 2.50 -16.12
CA SER A 255 -21.69 2.81 -17.56
C SER A 255 -20.36 3.41 -18.03
N SER A 256 -19.57 3.98 -17.12
CA SER A 256 -18.44 4.86 -17.48
C SER A 256 -17.17 4.60 -16.68
N GLY A 257 -17.16 3.60 -15.80
CA GLY A 257 -16.03 3.31 -14.92
C GLY A 257 -15.83 4.38 -13.84
N TRP A 258 -14.59 4.53 -13.39
CA TRP A 258 -14.20 5.50 -12.36
C TRP A 258 -14.27 6.93 -12.89
N GLN A 259 -15.00 7.78 -12.19
CA GLN A 259 -15.14 9.20 -12.49
C GLN A 259 -14.70 10.05 -11.31
N HIS A 260 -14.03 11.16 -11.61
CA HIS A 260 -13.75 12.20 -10.64
C HIS A 260 -15.08 12.77 -10.11
N ALA A 261 -15.16 12.93 -8.79
CA ALA A 261 -16.34 13.45 -8.10
C ALA A 261 -16.05 14.74 -7.34
N PHE A 262 -14.88 14.85 -6.71
CA PHE A 262 -14.55 16.01 -5.87
C PHE A 262 -13.04 16.17 -5.69
N THR A 263 -12.57 17.42 -5.66
CA THR A 263 -11.23 17.79 -5.17
C THR A 263 -11.39 18.84 -4.07
N SER A 264 -10.75 18.63 -2.92
CA SER A 264 -10.78 19.63 -1.85
C SER A 264 -9.99 20.88 -2.23
N PRO A 265 -10.31 22.05 -1.64
CA PRO A 265 -9.38 23.16 -1.63
C PRO A 265 -8.02 22.75 -1.03
N HIS A 266 -6.99 23.55 -1.32
CA HIS A 266 -5.69 23.39 -0.69
C HIS A 266 -5.79 23.59 0.84
N ILE A 267 -5.07 22.76 1.58
CA ILE A 267 -4.98 22.76 3.04
C ILE A 267 -3.51 22.91 3.40
N GLU A 268 -3.17 23.96 4.14
CA GLU A 268 -1.77 24.29 4.47
C GLU A 268 -1.10 23.18 5.30
N ALA A 269 -1.84 22.57 6.22
CA ALA A 269 -1.34 21.47 7.03
C ALA A 269 -1.37 20.13 6.27
N ILE A 270 -0.40 19.26 6.57
CA ILE A 270 -0.33 17.93 5.96
C ILE A 270 -1.49 17.07 6.46
N ILE A 271 -2.16 16.39 5.53
CA ILE A 271 -3.24 15.45 5.84
C ILE A 271 -2.66 14.20 6.49
N GLU A 272 -3.16 13.86 7.67
CA GLU A 272 -2.67 12.72 8.46
C GLU A 272 -3.62 11.53 8.42
N ARG A 273 -4.94 11.75 8.33
CA ARG A 273 -5.97 10.71 8.22
C ARG A 273 -7.07 11.10 7.25
N VAL A 274 -7.73 10.08 6.70
CA VAL A 274 -8.88 10.20 5.78
C VAL A 274 -9.91 9.17 6.16
N ALA A 275 -11.19 9.56 6.12
CA ALA A 275 -12.33 8.66 6.23
C ALA A 275 -13.37 9.00 5.17
N ILE A 276 -14.05 7.97 4.66
CA ILE A 276 -15.16 8.12 3.73
C ILE A 276 -16.33 7.26 4.19
N ASN A 277 -17.55 7.79 4.04
CA ASN A 277 -18.78 7.04 4.15
C ASN A 277 -19.66 7.30 2.94
N ALA A 278 -19.92 6.22 2.20
CA ALA A 278 -20.72 6.21 1.00
C ALA A 278 -22.18 5.71 1.21
N LYS A 279 -22.50 5.20 2.41
CA LYS A 279 -23.82 4.70 2.81
C LYS A 279 -24.51 5.71 3.75
N MET A 280 -24.77 6.93 3.27
CA MET A 280 -25.63 7.90 3.95
C MET A 280 -26.99 7.94 3.24
N GLY A 281 -28.04 7.49 3.92
CA GLY A 281 -29.45 7.61 3.51
C GLY A 281 -29.86 6.86 2.23
N THR A 282 -31.17 6.66 2.04
CA THR A 282 -31.74 6.15 0.79
C THR A 282 -31.74 7.23 -0.28
N GLY A 283 -30.80 7.16 -1.22
CA GLY A 283 -30.94 7.68 -2.59
C GLY A 283 -30.75 9.19 -2.85
N ALA A 284 -30.75 10.06 -1.84
CA ALA A 284 -30.68 11.51 -2.04
C ALA A 284 -29.84 12.28 -1.01
N GLU A 285 -28.94 11.62 -0.26
CA GLU A 285 -28.03 12.31 0.67
C GLU A 285 -26.58 12.22 0.19
N GLY A 286 -25.85 13.33 0.31
CA GLY A 286 -24.45 13.43 -0.09
C GLY A 286 -23.54 12.47 0.69
N LYS A 287 -22.49 12.00 0.01
CA LYS A 287 -21.46 11.09 0.54
C LYS A 287 -20.52 11.88 1.44
N MET A 288 -20.04 11.28 2.51
CA MET A 288 -19.32 12.02 3.55
C MET A 288 -17.83 11.72 3.46
N VAL A 289 -17.02 12.76 3.49
CA VAL A 289 -15.56 12.64 3.46
C VAL A 289 -14.97 13.52 4.54
N ALA A 290 -14.12 12.92 5.38
CA ALA A 290 -13.45 13.58 6.47
C ALA A 290 -11.93 13.43 6.33
N ILE A 291 -11.21 14.45 6.76
CA ILE A 291 -9.76 14.40 6.93
C ILE A 291 -9.38 14.88 8.32
N SER A 292 -8.20 14.49 8.78
CA SER A 292 -7.55 15.16 9.91
C SER A 292 -6.18 15.70 9.53
N TYR A 293 -5.80 16.80 10.20
CA TYR A 293 -4.48 17.40 10.14
C TYR A 293 -4.14 17.93 11.54
N GLY A 294 -3.28 17.22 12.26
CA GLY A 294 -3.04 17.47 13.68
C GLY A 294 -4.27 17.16 14.54
N SER A 295 -4.78 18.13 15.29
CA SER A 295 -5.98 17.99 16.13
C SER A 295 -7.29 18.35 15.43
N GLN A 296 -7.20 18.91 14.23
CA GLN A 296 -8.36 19.38 13.47
C GLN A 296 -8.90 18.26 12.59
N VAL A 297 -10.23 18.22 12.48
CA VAL A 297 -11.00 17.32 11.61
C VAL A 297 -11.86 18.18 10.71
N ARG A 298 -11.76 18.01 9.39
CA ARG A 298 -12.60 18.73 8.43
C ARG A 298 -13.51 17.75 7.71
N LEU A 299 -14.80 18.10 7.63
CA LEU A 299 -15.85 17.25 7.11
C LEU A 299 -16.58 17.93 5.94
N TRP A 300 -16.79 17.17 4.86
CA TRP A 300 -17.58 17.57 3.71
C TRP A 300 -18.66 16.55 3.39
N SER A 301 -19.77 17.04 2.83
CA SER A 301 -20.72 16.22 2.08
C SER A 301 -20.52 16.48 0.58
N VAL A 302 -20.42 15.40 -0.19
CA VAL A 302 -20.15 15.36 -1.62
C VAL A 302 -21.33 14.72 -2.33
N TRP A 303 -22.01 15.48 -3.18
CA TRP A 303 -23.20 15.05 -3.89
C TRP A 303 -22.88 14.49 -5.28
N GLU A 304 -23.82 13.74 -5.86
CA GLU A 304 -23.60 13.05 -7.14
C GLU A 304 -23.37 14.00 -8.32
N GLU A 305 -23.88 15.23 -8.23
CA GLU A 305 -23.71 16.29 -9.23
C GLU A 305 -22.40 17.08 -9.05
N GLY A 306 -21.52 16.65 -8.14
CA GLY A 306 -20.28 17.36 -7.82
C GLY A 306 -20.47 18.56 -6.88
N ILE A 307 -21.71 18.82 -6.44
CA ILE A 307 -22.01 19.84 -5.43
C ILE A 307 -21.41 19.40 -4.08
N LYS A 308 -20.72 20.33 -3.42
CA LYS A 308 -20.11 20.09 -2.11
C LYS A 308 -20.71 21.03 -1.06
N THR A 309 -20.90 20.51 0.15
CA THR A 309 -21.17 21.33 1.33
C THR A 309 -20.07 21.08 2.36
N ASN A 310 -19.39 22.14 2.79
CA ASN A 310 -18.52 22.04 3.96
C ASN A 310 -19.44 21.97 5.18
N ILE A 311 -19.36 20.87 5.93
CA ILE A 311 -20.17 20.68 7.13
C ILE A 311 -19.53 21.41 8.30
N GLY A 312 -18.21 21.35 8.39
CA GLY A 312 -17.47 22.11 9.38
C GLY A 312 -16.04 21.63 9.56
N THR A 313 -15.34 22.34 10.45
CA THR A 313 -14.06 21.96 11.00
C THR A 313 -14.21 21.83 12.52
N PHE A 314 -13.79 20.71 13.07
CA PHE A 314 -13.91 20.34 14.46
C PHE A 314 -12.53 20.09 15.06
N ASN A 315 -12.36 20.40 16.35
CA ASN A 315 -11.09 20.20 17.03
C ASN A 315 -11.24 19.11 18.10
N LEU A 316 -10.37 18.10 18.09
CA LEU A 316 -10.31 17.08 19.14
C LEU A 316 -9.47 17.56 20.36
N ASN A 317 -8.80 18.71 20.23
CA ASN A 317 -7.85 19.30 21.18
C ASN A 317 -6.57 18.50 21.44
N VAL A 318 -6.49 17.29 20.88
CA VAL A 318 -5.32 16.43 20.81
C VAL A 318 -5.20 15.91 19.39
N ARG A 319 -4.03 15.40 19.01
CA ARG A 319 -3.80 14.86 17.67
C ARG A 319 -4.78 13.71 17.38
N VAL A 320 -5.33 13.70 16.18
CA VAL A 320 -6.24 12.65 15.72
C VAL A 320 -5.45 11.46 15.22
N GLU A 321 -5.53 10.36 15.94
CA GLU A 321 -4.82 9.12 15.63
C GLU A 321 -5.68 8.07 14.96
N TYR A 322 -7.00 8.18 14.97
CA TYR A 322 -7.86 7.34 14.14
C TYR A 322 -9.07 8.16 13.72
N LEU A 323 -9.49 8.00 12.47
CA LEU A 323 -10.62 8.72 11.89
C LEU A 323 -11.38 7.73 11.01
N PHE A 324 -12.65 7.50 11.32
CA PHE A 324 -13.49 6.53 10.62
C PHE A 324 -14.98 6.81 10.89
N PHE A 325 -15.86 6.15 10.13
CA PHE A 325 -17.30 6.25 10.33
C PHE A 325 -17.85 4.97 10.96
N ILE A 326 -18.85 5.11 11.83
CA ILE A 326 -19.72 4.01 12.30
C ILE A 326 -21.16 4.39 11.97
N GLY A 327 -21.80 3.64 11.08
CA GLY A 327 -23.09 4.05 10.53
C GLY A 327 -22.97 5.44 9.91
N SER A 328 -23.77 6.41 10.36
CA SER A 328 -23.70 7.81 9.91
C SER A 328 -22.75 8.69 10.73
N GLN A 329 -22.23 8.21 11.86
CA GLN A 329 -21.44 9.01 12.80
C GLN A 329 -19.96 9.02 12.40
N LEU A 330 -19.31 10.19 12.47
CA LEU A 330 -17.85 10.28 12.32
C LEU A 330 -17.20 10.18 13.70
N VAL A 331 -16.20 9.31 13.83
CA VAL A 331 -15.46 9.09 15.07
C VAL A 331 -13.99 9.48 14.85
N ALA A 332 -13.46 10.27 15.77
CA ALA A 332 -12.04 10.58 15.89
C ALA A 332 -11.51 10.08 17.25
N LEU A 333 -10.41 9.33 17.24
CA LEU A 333 -9.78 8.81 18.46
C LEU A 333 -8.34 9.30 18.60
N SER A 334 -7.89 9.43 19.86
CA SER A 334 -6.50 9.67 20.24
C SER A 334 -6.05 8.64 21.27
N GLN A 335 -4.81 8.16 21.19
CA GLN A 335 -4.27 7.22 22.19
C GLN A 335 -4.17 7.86 23.58
N THR A 336 -4.19 9.19 23.68
CA THR A 336 -4.27 9.91 24.96
C THR A 336 -5.56 9.65 25.73
N GLY A 337 -6.54 8.95 25.14
CA GLY A 337 -7.84 8.69 25.76
C GLY A 337 -8.86 9.79 25.48
N LYS A 338 -8.84 10.38 24.29
CA LYS A 338 -9.92 11.28 23.84
C LYS A 338 -10.69 10.66 22.69
N ILE A 339 -12.01 10.75 22.76
CA ILE A 339 -12.93 10.40 21.68
C ILE A 339 -13.72 11.64 21.27
N GLY A 340 -13.77 11.90 19.97
CA GLY A 340 -14.64 12.89 19.35
C GLY A 340 -15.64 12.20 18.44
N VAL A 341 -16.93 12.51 18.59
CA VAL A 341 -17.97 11.94 17.73
C VAL A 341 -18.82 13.06 17.15
N TRP A 342 -18.88 13.12 15.83
CA TRP A 342 -19.83 13.96 15.11
C TRP A 342 -21.12 13.17 14.89
N HIS A 343 -22.21 13.69 15.44
CA HIS A 343 -23.53 13.10 15.28
C HIS A 343 -24.22 13.65 14.04
N ALA A 344 -24.50 12.82 13.04
CA ALA A 344 -24.99 13.28 11.74
C ALA A 344 -26.36 13.95 11.80
N MET A 345 -27.28 13.40 12.59
CA MET A 345 -28.67 13.88 12.64
C MET A 345 -28.79 15.21 13.41
N SER A 346 -28.02 15.39 14.49
CA SER A 346 -28.01 16.65 15.25
C SER A 346 -26.92 17.63 14.80
N GLN A 347 -26.04 17.21 13.89
CA GLN A 347 -24.85 17.94 13.44
C GLN A 347 -23.95 18.43 14.59
N HIS A 348 -23.89 17.66 15.68
CA HIS A 348 -23.17 18.06 16.88
C HIS A 348 -21.84 17.31 17.03
N TRP A 349 -20.77 18.02 17.42
CA TRP A 349 -19.47 17.44 17.74
C TRP A 349 -19.32 17.27 19.26
N GLN A 350 -19.35 16.04 19.74
CA GLN A 350 -19.17 15.70 21.14
C GLN A 350 -17.73 15.23 21.39
N ILE A 351 -17.07 15.74 22.43
CA ILE A 351 -15.76 15.25 22.87
C ILE A 351 -15.90 14.69 24.28
N GLN A 352 -15.25 13.57 24.54
CA GLN A 352 -15.20 12.96 25.87
C GLN A 352 -13.84 12.37 26.16
N ASP A 353 -13.45 12.46 27.43
CA ASP A 353 -12.28 11.78 27.96
C ASP A 353 -12.65 10.34 28.37
N VAL A 354 -11.81 9.41 27.96
CA VAL A 354 -11.88 7.98 28.24
C VAL A 354 -10.52 7.47 28.70
N VAL A 355 -10.45 6.21 29.13
CA VAL A 355 -9.17 5.57 29.41
C VAL A 355 -8.33 5.55 28.13
N SER A 356 -7.01 5.73 28.26
CA SER A 356 -6.07 5.70 27.14
C SER A 356 -6.30 4.47 26.25
N ILE A 357 -6.57 4.76 24.98
CA ILE A 357 -6.97 3.79 23.97
C ILE A 357 -5.71 3.22 23.33
N SER A 358 -5.56 1.90 23.33
CA SER A 358 -4.45 1.20 22.68
C SER A 358 -4.89 0.41 21.44
N SER A 359 -6.17 0.04 21.35
CA SER A 359 -6.75 -0.59 20.16
C SER A 359 -8.26 -0.33 20.10
N PHE A 360 -8.86 -0.53 18.93
CA PHE A 360 -10.30 -0.44 18.75
C PHE A 360 -10.75 -1.38 17.64
N ASP A 361 -12.04 -1.71 17.65
CA ASP A 361 -12.71 -2.38 16.54
C ASP A 361 -14.20 -2.01 16.54
N THR A 362 -14.90 -2.29 15.44
CA THR A 362 -16.30 -1.94 15.23
C THR A 362 -17.15 -3.17 14.94
N ALA A 363 -18.31 -3.26 15.59
CA ALA A 363 -19.24 -4.39 15.45
C ALA A 363 -20.66 -3.84 15.22
N GLY A 364 -21.06 -3.72 13.96
CA GLY A 364 -22.32 -3.04 13.60
C GLY A 364 -22.30 -1.57 14.02
N SER A 365 -23.16 -1.19 14.97
CA SER A 365 -23.17 0.15 15.57
C SER A 365 -22.26 0.31 16.78
N PHE A 366 -21.62 -0.76 17.26
CA PHE A 366 -20.84 -0.72 18.49
C PHE A 366 -19.38 -0.38 18.19
N LEU A 367 -18.82 0.54 18.96
CA LEU A 367 -17.39 0.81 19.02
C LEU A 367 -16.82 0.10 20.25
N LEU A 368 -15.85 -0.78 20.05
CA LEU A 368 -15.09 -1.40 21.13
C LEU A 368 -13.73 -0.73 21.25
N LEU A 369 -13.29 -0.50 22.49
CA LEU A 369 -12.03 0.14 22.83
C LEU A 369 -11.24 -0.78 23.75
N GLY A 370 -10.08 -1.24 23.27
CA GLY A 370 -9.07 -1.90 24.10
C GLY A 370 -8.18 -0.83 24.73
N CYS A 371 -8.10 -0.84 26.06
CA CYS A 371 -7.40 0.20 26.82
C CYS A 371 -6.09 -0.27 27.45
N ASN A 372 -5.27 0.71 27.81
CA ASN A 372 -3.95 0.48 28.41
C ASN A 372 -3.99 -0.14 29.82
N ASN A 373 -5.15 -0.13 30.48
CA ASN A 373 -5.37 -0.70 31.81
C ASN A 373 -5.85 -2.17 31.77
N GLY A 374 -5.90 -2.77 30.57
CA GLY A 374 -6.41 -4.13 30.37
C GLY A 374 -7.92 -4.23 30.26
N SER A 375 -8.67 -3.13 30.25
CA SER A 375 -10.13 -3.17 30.07
C SER A 375 -10.54 -3.03 28.61
N ILE A 376 -11.63 -3.70 28.24
CA ILE A 376 -12.37 -3.51 27.00
C ILE A 376 -13.63 -2.71 27.34
N TYR A 377 -13.79 -1.55 26.73
CA TYR A 377 -15.01 -0.75 26.81
C TYR A 377 -15.80 -0.83 25.52
N TYR A 378 -17.10 -0.57 25.57
CA TYR A 378 -17.92 -0.40 24.38
C TYR A 378 -18.83 0.83 24.45
N ILE A 379 -19.21 1.33 23.27
CA ILE A 379 -20.13 2.45 23.04
C ILE A 379 -21.10 2.05 21.92
N ASP A 380 -22.41 2.08 22.17
CA ASP A 380 -23.46 1.80 21.16
C ASP A 380 -23.74 3.04 20.30
N MET A 381 -23.20 3.20 19.10
CA MET A 381 -23.37 4.45 18.34
C MET A 381 -24.79 4.69 17.79
N GLN A 382 -25.65 3.66 17.75
CA GLN A 382 -27.00 3.79 17.17
C GLN A 382 -27.95 4.54 18.10
N LYS A 383 -27.82 4.31 19.41
CA LYS A 383 -28.62 5.02 20.41
C LYS A 383 -28.05 6.40 20.73
N PHE A 384 -26.93 6.78 20.11
CA PHE A 384 -26.05 7.87 20.53
C PHE A 384 -26.13 8.05 22.05
N PRO A 385 -25.75 7.02 22.82
CA PRO A 385 -26.28 6.74 24.14
C PRO A 385 -25.65 7.75 25.06
N LEU A 386 -26.35 8.85 25.28
CA LEU A 386 -25.86 9.87 26.18
C LEU A 386 -26.28 9.48 27.59
N ARG A 387 -25.36 9.68 28.53
CA ARG A 387 -25.66 9.69 29.95
C ARG A 387 -26.61 10.85 30.20
N MET A 388 -27.77 10.57 30.82
CA MET A 388 -28.82 11.57 31.03
C MET A 388 -28.38 12.77 31.88
N LYS A 389 -27.32 12.62 32.68
CA LYS A 389 -26.89 13.63 33.67
C LYS A 389 -26.05 14.74 33.04
N ASP A 390 -25.12 14.38 32.18
CA ASP A 390 -24.09 15.25 31.60
C ASP A 390 -24.11 15.28 30.07
N ASN A 391 -25.01 14.51 29.43
CA ASN A 391 -25.10 14.37 27.98
C ASN A 391 -23.80 13.86 27.32
N ASP A 392 -22.96 13.16 28.07
CA ASP A 392 -21.75 12.52 27.57
C ASP A 392 -22.03 11.13 27.02
N LEU A 393 -21.19 10.60 26.14
CA LEU A 393 -21.31 9.22 25.67
C LEU A 393 -21.27 8.24 26.85
N LEU A 394 -22.16 7.26 26.80
CA LEU A 394 -22.25 6.15 27.72
C LEU A 394 -21.20 5.11 27.33
N VAL A 395 -20.07 5.18 28.03
CA VAL A 395 -18.97 4.22 27.90
C VAL A 395 -19.16 3.13 28.95
N THR A 396 -19.28 1.88 28.53
CA THR A 396 -19.54 0.74 29.42
C THR A 396 -18.38 -0.24 29.38
N GLU A 397 -17.90 -0.68 30.55
CA GLU A 397 -16.88 -1.74 30.62
C GLU A 397 -17.51 -3.08 30.25
N LEU A 398 -16.96 -3.73 29.21
CA LEU A 398 -17.41 -5.02 28.72
C LEU A 398 -16.68 -6.17 29.42
N TYR A 399 -15.37 -6.05 29.53
CA TYR A 399 -14.48 -7.10 30.00
C TYR A 399 -13.18 -6.49 30.55
N ARG A 400 -12.48 -7.22 31.40
CA ARG A 400 -11.16 -6.85 31.91
C ARG A 400 -10.23 -8.03 31.85
N ASP A 401 -9.04 -7.80 31.29
CA ASP A 401 -7.98 -8.78 31.21
C ASP A 401 -7.60 -9.29 32.62
N PRO A 402 -7.58 -10.62 32.86
CA PRO A 402 -7.22 -11.21 34.14
C PRO A 402 -5.87 -10.74 34.71
N ASN A 403 -4.93 -10.35 33.86
CA ASN A 403 -3.59 -9.92 34.25
C ASN A 403 -3.43 -8.39 34.19
N LEU A 404 -4.51 -7.66 33.88
CA LEU A 404 -4.48 -6.21 33.65
C LEU A 404 -3.47 -5.81 32.55
N ASP A 405 -3.19 -6.71 31.61
CA ASP A 405 -2.23 -6.49 30.54
C ASP A 405 -2.86 -5.56 29.47
N PRO A 406 -2.19 -4.47 29.06
CA PRO A 406 -2.71 -3.55 28.05
C PRO A 406 -3.22 -4.26 26.79
N ILE A 407 -4.41 -3.87 26.31
CA ILE A 407 -5.04 -4.49 25.13
C ILE A 407 -4.61 -3.75 23.87
N THR A 408 -3.60 -4.29 23.19
CA THR A 408 -2.90 -3.65 22.07
C THR A 408 -3.47 -4.04 20.70
N ALA A 409 -4.35 -5.04 20.63
CA ALA A 409 -5.10 -5.38 19.44
C ALA A 409 -6.46 -5.98 19.84
N ILE A 410 -7.50 -5.73 19.06
CA ILE A 410 -8.84 -6.29 19.29
C ILE A 410 -9.52 -6.55 17.95
N SER A 411 -10.29 -7.63 17.87
CA SER A 411 -11.12 -7.98 16.73
C SER A 411 -12.40 -8.66 17.20
N VAL A 412 -13.52 -8.19 16.71
CA VAL A 412 -14.86 -8.71 16.99
C VAL A 412 -15.37 -9.45 15.76
N TYR A 413 -15.89 -10.65 15.97
CA TYR A 413 -16.56 -11.42 14.93
C TYR A 413 -18.05 -11.50 15.27
N LEU A 414 -18.89 -10.97 14.38
CA LEU A 414 -20.35 -11.05 14.49
C LEU A 414 -20.86 -12.12 13.53
N THR A 415 -21.60 -13.09 14.04
CA THR A 415 -22.09 -14.17 13.17
C THR A 415 -23.27 -13.67 12.32
N PRO A 416 -23.35 -14.00 11.01
CA PRO A 416 -24.34 -13.44 10.08
C PRO A 416 -25.82 -13.57 10.45
N LYS A 417 -26.17 -14.41 11.44
CA LYS A 417 -27.56 -14.63 11.89
C LYS A 417 -28.05 -13.66 12.98
N THR A 418 -27.22 -12.74 13.45
CA THR A 418 -27.53 -11.86 14.60
C THR A 418 -27.49 -10.37 14.25
N THR A 419 -28.02 -9.97 13.10
CA THR A 419 -28.11 -8.57 12.63
C THR A 419 -28.92 -7.60 13.52
N GLY A 420 -29.45 -8.07 14.65
CA GLY A 420 -29.87 -7.24 15.76
C GLY A 420 -29.21 -7.72 17.06
N LEU A 421 -28.44 -6.85 17.71
CA LEU A 421 -27.81 -7.14 19.02
C LEU A 421 -28.81 -7.23 20.20
N CYS A 422 -30.10 -7.37 19.91
CA CYS A 422 -31.11 -7.86 20.84
C CYS A 422 -31.08 -9.39 20.98
N GLY A 423 -29.90 -10.01 20.77
CA GLY A 423 -29.69 -11.46 20.65
C GLY A 423 -28.23 -11.91 20.82
N ASN A 424 -27.51 -11.35 21.79
CA ASN A 424 -26.73 -12.12 22.77
C ASN A 424 -25.51 -12.97 22.37
N TRP A 425 -24.90 -12.80 21.19
CA TRP A 425 -23.63 -13.49 20.90
C TRP A 425 -22.56 -12.56 20.36
N ILE A 426 -21.44 -12.53 21.07
CA ILE A 426 -20.26 -11.75 20.77
C ILE A 426 -19.03 -12.65 20.92
N GLU A 427 -18.18 -12.69 19.88
CA GLU A 427 -16.86 -13.33 19.92
C GLU A 427 -15.80 -12.27 19.71
N ILE A 428 -14.88 -12.13 20.67
CA ILE A 428 -13.82 -11.14 20.60
C ILE A 428 -12.49 -11.87 20.76
N ALA A 429 -11.59 -11.67 19.82
CA ALA A 429 -10.19 -12.00 19.98
C ALA A 429 -9.41 -10.71 20.28
N TYR A 430 -8.52 -10.74 21.27
CA TYR A 430 -7.69 -9.60 21.60
C TYR A 430 -6.25 -10.02 21.90
N GLY A 431 -5.33 -9.13 21.59
CA GLY A 431 -3.90 -9.28 21.79
C GLY A 431 -3.42 -8.35 22.87
N THR A 432 -2.41 -8.78 23.63
CA THR A 432 -1.90 -8.01 24.75
C THR A 432 -0.45 -7.55 24.55
N LYS A 433 -0.02 -6.59 25.38
CA LYS A 433 1.34 -6.07 25.34
C LYS A 433 2.40 -7.12 25.69
N SER A 434 2.08 -8.12 26.51
CA SER A 434 3.00 -9.23 26.80
C SER A 434 3.13 -10.28 25.69
N GLY A 435 2.34 -10.20 24.62
CA GLY A 435 2.37 -11.19 23.54
C GLY A 435 1.33 -12.31 23.66
N SER A 436 0.39 -12.20 24.61
CA SER A 436 -0.72 -13.14 24.71
C SER A 436 -1.83 -12.80 23.70
N VAL A 437 -2.46 -13.82 23.14
CA VAL A 437 -3.70 -13.71 22.35
C VAL A 437 -4.80 -14.42 23.10
N ARG A 438 -5.94 -13.78 23.29
CA ARG A 438 -7.06 -14.32 24.08
C ARG A 438 -8.34 -14.23 23.27
N VAL A 439 -9.21 -15.21 23.44
CA VAL A 439 -10.55 -15.22 22.86
C VAL A 439 -11.54 -15.21 24.02
N ILE A 440 -12.46 -14.25 24.01
CA ILE A 440 -13.60 -14.18 24.91
C ILE A 440 -14.88 -14.37 24.10
N VAL A 441 -15.84 -15.08 24.70
CA VAL A 441 -17.13 -15.37 24.07
C VAL A 441 -18.25 -15.02 25.04
N GLN A 442 -19.36 -14.54 24.50
CA GLN A 442 -20.62 -14.41 25.21
C GLN A 442 -21.66 -15.20 24.44
N HIS A 443 -22.23 -16.25 25.03
CA HIS A 443 -23.24 -17.08 24.36
C HIS A 443 -24.66 -16.60 24.68
N PRO A 444 -25.66 -16.89 23.82
CA PRO A 444 -27.05 -16.52 24.06
C PRO A 444 -27.68 -17.09 25.33
N GLU A 445 -27.09 -18.14 25.89
CA GLU A 445 -27.54 -18.79 27.12
C GLU A 445 -26.99 -18.12 28.39
N THR A 446 -25.95 -17.27 28.28
CA THR A 446 -25.28 -16.60 29.41
C THR A 446 -25.64 -15.11 29.52
N VAL A 447 -26.81 -14.75 29.03
CA VAL A 447 -27.28 -13.36 28.89
C VAL A 447 -27.60 -12.78 30.25
N GLY A 448 -26.69 -11.93 30.73
CA GLY A 448 -26.68 -11.43 32.11
C GLY A 448 -25.32 -11.58 32.77
N HIS A 449 -24.50 -12.51 32.28
CA HIS A 449 -23.07 -12.56 32.55
C HIS A 449 -22.31 -11.89 31.39
N GLY A 450 -21.28 -11.10 31.72
CA GLY A 450 -20.39 -10.53 30.70
C GLY A 450 -19.62 -11.62 29.93
N PRO A 451 -18.93 -11.26 28.83
CA PRO A 451 -18.11 -12.20 28.07
C PRO A 451 -17.12 -12.95 28.97
N GLN A 452 -16.91 -14.23 28.68
CA GLN A 452 -16.03 -15.11 29.44
C GLN A 452 -14.79 -15.48 28.63
N LEU A 453 -13.66 -15.68 29.32
CA LEU A 453 -12.42 -16.16 28.69
C LEU A 453 -12.61 -17.59 28.19
N PHE A 454 -12.53 -17.74 26.87
CA PHE A 454 -12.66 -19.02 26.19
C PHE A 454 -11.30 -19.70 26.03
N GLN A 455 -10.28 -18.96 25.58
CA GLN A 455 -8.95 -19.50 25.33
C GLN A 455 -7.85 -18.44 25.46
N THR A 456 -6.67 -18.87 25.91
CA THR A 456 -5.44 -18.07 25.91
C THR A 456 -4.33 -18.77 25.12
N PHE A 457 -3.68 -18.03 24.24
CA PHE A 457 -2.51 -18.44 23.46
C PHE A 457 -1.30 -17.58 23.87
N THR A 458 -0.27 -18.21 24.43
CA THR A 458 0.98 -17.55 24.84
C THR A 458 2.07 -17.82 23.80
N VAL A 459 1.94 -17.18 22.64
CA VAL A 459 2.63 -17.61 21.41
C VAL A 459 3.60 -16.58 20.85
N HIS A 460 3.46 -15.32 21.23
CA HIS A 460 4.41 -14.27 20.89
C HIS A 460 5.22 -13.89 22.13
N GLN A 461 6.48 -13.52 21.91
CA GLN A 461 7.37 -12.99 22.96
C GLN A 461 7.35 -11.45 23.03
N SER A 462 6.65 -10.84 22.08
CA SER A 462 6.58 -9.40 21.87
C SER A 462 5.11 -8.96 21.75
N SER A 463 4.85 -7.67 21.98
CA SER A 463 3.50 -7.08 21.95
C SER A 463 2.72 -7.47 20.71
N VAL A 464 1.47 -7.90 20.89
CA VAL A 464 0.58 -8.19 19.76
C VAL A 464 0.09 -6.88 19.17
N THR A 465 0.33 -6.64 17.88
CA THR A 465 -0.03 -5.41 17.18
C THR A 465 -1.32 -5.54 16.38
N LYS A 466 -1.67 -6.75 15.97
CA LYS A 466 -2.92 -7.04 15.25
C LYS A 466 -3.46 -8.40 15.64
N VAL A 467 -4.78 -8.49 15.71
CA VAL A 467 -5.53 -9.74 15.86
C VAL A 467 -6.70 -9.67 14.90
N THR A 468 -7.05 -10.78 14.28
CA THR A 468 -8.23 -10.88 13.43
C THR A 468 -8.90 -12.22 13.66
N LEU A 469 -10.18 -12.19 13.99
CA LEU A 469 -11.03 -13.37 14.13
C LEU A 469 -11.99 -13.42 12.93
N SER A 470 -11.89 -14.48 12.15
CA SER A 470 -12.68 -14.76 10.95
C SER A 470 -13.49 -16.05 11.13
N GLU A 471 -14.34 -16.40 10.15
CA GLU A 471 -15.12 -17.65 10.16
C GLU A 471 -14.23 -18.91 10.19
N LYS A 472 -13.00 -18.83 9.67
CA LYS A 472 -12.11 -20.01 9.54
C LYS A 472 -10.82 -19.89 10.33
N TYR A 473 -10.37 -18.68 10.61
CA TYR A 473 -9.04 -18.44 11.16
C TYR A 473 -9.04 -17.41 12.29
N LEU A 474 -8.21 -17.66 13.30
CA LEU A 474 -7.68 -16.65 14.19
C LEU A 474 -6.28 -16.30 13.69
N VAL A 475 -6.00 -15.03 13.43
CA VAL A 475 -4.69 -14.53 13.01
C VAL A 475 -4.19 -13.53 14.03
N SER A 476 -2.92 -13.60 14.38
CA SER A 476 -2.26 -12.65 15.26
C SER A 476 -0.93 -12.22 14.68
N VAL A 477 -0.55 -10.97 14.92
CA VAL A 477 0.72 -10.39 14.50
C VAL A 477 1.37 -9.72 15.70
N CYS A 478 2.66 -9.96 15.95
CA CYS A 478 3.41 -9.23 16.97
C CYS A 478 4.38 -8.21 16.39
N SER A 479 4.80 -7.26 17.23
CA SER A 479 5.67 -6.14 16.85
C SER A 479 7.07 -6.54 16.39
N GLU A 480 7.49 -7.76 16.72
CA GLU A 480 8.81 -8.27 16.35
C GLU A 480 8.75 -8.90 14.96
N TYR A 481 9.37 -8.23 13.98
CA TYR A 481 9.40 -8.64 12.57
C TYR A 481 8.02 -8.77 11.89
N ASN A 482 6.95 -8.23 12.50
CA ASN A 482 5.57 -8.53 12.11
C ASN A 482 5.37 -10.06 12.01
N HIS A 483 5.79 -10.80 13.05
CA HIS A 483 5.64 -12.25 13.09
C HIS A 483 4.16 -12.62 13.23
N VAL A 484 3.67 -13.35 12.24
CA VAL A 484 2.29 -13.81 12.11
C VAL A 484 2.17 -15.24 12.61
N ARG A 485 1.11 -15.51 13.34
CA ARG A 485 0.63 -16.86 13.64
C ARG A 485 -0.86 -16.96 13.33
N SER A 486 -1.26 -18.09 12.78
CA SER A 486 -2.65 -18.42 12.45
C SER A 486 -3.09 -19.72 13.09
N TRP A 487 -4.37 -19.84 13.42
CA TRP A 487 -5.01 -21.06 13.91
C TRP A 487 -6.32 -21.26 13.16
N ALA A 488 -6.60 -22.50 12.73
CA ALA A 488 -7.93 -22.88 12.29
C ALA A 488 -8.93 -22.77 13.45
N VAL A 489 -10.08 -22.18 13.18
CA VAL A 489 -11.19 -22.04 14.11
C VAL A 489 -12.33 -22.92 13.63
N THR A 490 -12.71 -23.87 14.46
CA THR A 490 -13.82 -24.80 14.22
C THR A 490 -15.10 -24.29 14.88
N ARG A 491 -16.17 -24.25 14.10
CA ARG A 491 -17.46 -23.74 14.52
C ARG A 491 -18.53 -24.82 14.49
N PHE A 492 -19.34 -24.90 15.54
CA PHE A 492 -20.54 -25.74 15.61
C PHE A 492 -21.78 -24.87 15.63
N ARG A 493 -22.66 -25.05 14.64
CA ARG A 493 -23.87 -24.23 14.45
C ARG A 493 -23.58 -22.72 14.37
N GLY A 494 -22.39 -22.37 13.87
CA GLY A 494 -21.87 -21.01 13.78
C GLY A 494 -20.95 -20.63 14.94
N MET A 495 -21.09 -21.24 16.12
CA MET A 495 -20.35 -20.84 17.33
C MET A 495 -18.97 -21.47 17.39
N ILE A 496 -17.97 -20.73 17.86
CA ILE A 496 -16.68 -21.33 18.22
C ILE A 496 -16.95 -22.41 19.27
N SER A 497 -16.71 -23.66 18.90
CA SER A 497 -17.21 -24.82 19.67
C SER A 497 -16.12 -25.61 20.36
N THR A 498 -14.90 -25.52 19.85
CA THR A 498 -13.74 -26.17 20.46
C THR A 498 -12.64 -25.13 20.61
N GLN A 499 -11.88 -25.24 21.69
CA GLN A 499 -10.64 -24.49 21.82
C GLN A 499 -9.76 -24.84 20.62
N PRO A 500 -9.34 -23.85 19.80
CA PRO A 500 -8.37 -24.09 18.75
C PRO A 500 -7.14 -24.77 19.37
N GLY A 501 -6.53 -25.71 18.64
CA GLY A 501 -5.32 -26.38 19.11
C GLY A 501 -4.26 -25.37 19.56
N SER A 502 -3.46 -25.73 20.56
CA SER A 502 -2.40 -24.84 21.06
C SER A 502 -1.32 -24.55 20.00
N THR A 503 -1.18 -25.44 19.02
CA THR A 503 -0.25 -25.32 17.90
C THR A 503 -0.85 -24.47 16.77
N PRO A 504 -0.17 -23.41 16.31
CA PRO A 504 -0.61 -22.65 15.14
C PRO A 504 -0.48 -23.47 13.86
N GLU A 505 -1.36 -23.20 12.91
CA GLU A 505 -1.35 -23.77 11.56
C GLU A 505 -0.20 -23.22 10.72
N ALA A 506 0.07 -21.91 10.84
CA ALA A 506 1.21 -21.28 10.19
C ALA A 506 1.95 -20.30 11.09
N SER A 507 3.22 -20.09 10.78
CA SER A 507 4.12 -19.18 11.46
C SER A 507 5.09 -18.56 10.45
N PHE A 508 4.94 -17.27 10.15
CA PHE A 508 5.72 -16.58 9.11
C PHE A 508 5.86 -15.09 9.40
N LYS A 509 6.77 -14.40 8.71
CA LYS A 509 7.05 -12.96 8.92
C LYS A 509 6.57 -12.13 7.74
N ILE A 510 6.01 -10.94 8.01
CA ILE A 510 5.73 -9.89 7.03
C ILE A 510 6.81 -8.80 7.16
N VAL A 511 7.97 -9.07 6.56
CA VAL A 511 9.14 -8.19 6.67
C VAL A 511 8.90 -6.91 5.86
N SER A 512 9.12 -5.78 6.50
CA SER A 512 9.16 -4.43 5.91
C SER A 512 10.34 -3.69 6.53
N LEU A 513 11.09 -2.95 5.71
CA LEU A 513 12.03 -1.96 6.19
C LEU A 513 11.29 -0.69 6.60
N ASP A 514 11.81 0.01 7.61
CA ASP A 514 11.26 1.28 8.07
C ASP A 514 11.53 2.38 7.03
N SER A 515 10.53 3.24 6.77
CA SER A 515 10.70 4.44 5.95
C SER A 515 11.46 5.53 6.70
N MET A 516 12.23 6.34 5.96
CA MET A 516 12.89 7.53 6.51
C MET A 516 11.87 8.59 6.94
N ASP A 517 10.68 8.61 6.32
CA ASP A 517 9.58 9.46 6.69
C ASP A 517 8.90 8.95 7.97
N THR A 518 9.01 9.72 9.04
CA THR A 518 8.31 9.49 10.33
C THR A 518 6.88 10.05 10.32
N SER A 519 6.34 10.41 9.15
CA SER A 519 4.99 10.96 9.03
C SER A 519 3.95 9.90 9.39
N ILE A 520 2.99 10.25 10.26
CA ILE A 520 1.87 9.36 10.62
C ILE A 520 1.02 8.98 9.40
N SER A 521 1.01 9.81 8.36
CA SER A 521 0.32 9.46 7.11
C SER A 521 0.94 8.23 6.41
N TYR A 522 2.23 7.96 6.62
CA TYR A 522 2.90 6.79 6.02
C TYR A 522 2.31 5.47 6.52
N THR A 523 2.13 5.33 7.84
CA THR A 523 1.57 4.10 8.43
C THR A 523 0.10 3.94 8.05
N ALA A 524 -0.66 5.02 7.92
CA ALA A 524 -2.05 4.98 7.48
C ALA A 524 -2.21 4.54 6.01
N GLY A 525 -1.24 4.87 5.15
CA GLY A 525 -1.24 4.51 3.72
C GLY A 525 -0.53 3.20 3.37
N ASN A 526 0.25 2.62 4.28
CA ASN A 526 1.03 1.39 4.07
C ASN A 526 0.72 0.31 5.11
N ASP A 527 -0.49 0.31 5.68
CA ASP A 527 -0.92 -0.76 6.58
C ASP A 527 -0.90 -2.10 5.83
N PHE A 528 -0.26 -3.13 6.38
CA PHE A 528 -0.03 -4.39 5.66
C PHE A 528 -1.19 -5.39 5.75
N GLY A 529 -2.28 -5.06 6.45
CA GLY A 529 -3.46 -5.92 6.60
C GLY A 529 -3.53 -6.63 7.97
N PRO A 530 -4.28 -7.74 8.12
CA PRO A 530 -4.92 -8.48 7.03
C PRO A 530 -6.12 -7.73 6.44
N PHE A 531 -6.34 -7.91 5.14
CA PHE A 531 -7.41 -7.30 4.36
C PHE A 531 -8.37 -8.35 3.83
N GLY A 532 -9.66 -8.01 3.78
CA GLY A 532 -10.73 -8.89 3.33
C GLY A 532 -11.80 -9.07 4.41
N GLU A 533 -13.01 -9.41 3.99
CA GLU A 533 -14.12 -9.70 4.89
C GLU A 533 -13.80 -10.89 5.80
N GLN A 534 -14.47 -10.95 6.96
CA GLN A 534 -14.24 -11.99 7.96
C GLN A 534 -14.76 -13.38 7.52
N ASP A 535 -15.61 -13.45 6.49
CA ASP A 535 -16.13 -14.71 5.95
C ASP A 535 -15.30 -15.22 4.76
N ASP A 536 -14.35 -14.43 4.28
CA ASP A 536 -13.55 -14.69 3.09
C ASP A 536 -12.06 -14.93 3.41
N GLU A 537 -11.31 -15.36 2.38
CA GLU A 537 -9.85 -15.48 2.46
C GLU A 537 -9.22 -14.08 2.63
N GLN A 538 -8.52 -13.85 3.74
CA GLN A 538 -7.84 -12.58 4.00
C GLN A 538 -6.40 -12.57 3.49
N VAL A 539 -5.88 -11.39 3.17
CA VAL A 539 -4.52 -11.21 2.65
C VAL A 539 -3.73 -10.15 3.39
N PHE A 540 -2.42 -10.37 3.50
CA PHE A 540 -1.44 -9.35 3.81
C PHE A 540 -0.87 -8.76 2.52
N VAL A 541 -0.55 -7.46 2.54
CA VAL A 541 0.20 -6.78 1.48
C VAL A 541 1.56 -6.41 2.04
N GLN A 542 2.61 -7.07 1.55
CA GLN A 542 3.97 -6.90 2.00
C GLN A 542 4.73 -5.95 1.07
N LYS A 543 5.04 -4.77 1.60
CA LYS A 543 5.98 -3.81 1.00
C LYS A 543 7.34 -3.97 1.70
N VAL A 544 8.31 -4.56 1.00
CA VAL A 544 9.59 -4.94 1.64
C VAL A 544 10.48 -3.73 1.89
N VAL A 545 10.62 -2.85 0.90
CA VAL A 545 11.41 -1.62 0.99
C VAL A 545 10.52 -0.41 0.69
N PRO A 546 10.73 0.77 1.33
CA PRO A 546 9.86 1.94 1.16
C PRO A 546 9.82 2.46 -0.28
N GLU A 547 10.96 2.46 -0.97
CA GLU A 547 11.11 2.95 -2.34
C GLU A 547 11.14 1.74 -3.29
N THR A 548 9.96 1.15 -3.52
CA THR A 548 9.75 -0.03 -4.38
C THR A 548 8.63 0.26 -5.37
N ASP A 549 8.75 -0.27 -6.58
CA ASP A 549 7.67 -0.36 -7.55
C ASP A 549 6.85 -1.66 -7.39
N GLN A 550 7.19 -2.49 -6.41
CA GLN A 550 6.68 -3.86 -6.27
C GLN A 550 6.09 -4.16 -4.88
N LEU A 551 4.98 -4.90 -4.83
CA LEU A 551 4.31 -5.42 -3.63
C LEU A 551 4.08 -6.93 -3.72
N PHE A 552 4.16 -7.63 -2.58
CA PHE A 552 3.80 -9.05 -2.48
C PHE A 552 2.48 -9.21 -1.76
N VAL A 553 1.51 -9.89 -2.37
CA VAL A 553 0.24 -10.23 -1.71
C VAL A 553 0.30 -11.66 -1.19
N ARG A 554 0.00 -11.86 0.09
CA ARG A 554 0.18 -13.14 0.78
C ARG A 554 -1.07 -13.52 1.55
N LEU A 555 -1.43 -14.79 1.58
CA LEU A 555 -2.56 -15.29 2.36
C LEU A 555 -2.32 -15.07 3.86
N ALA A 556 -3.33 -14.58 4.58
CA ALA A 556 -3.25 -14.41 6.03
C ALA A 556 -3.29 -15.76 6.77
N SER A 557 -3.96 -16.75 6.19
CA SER A 557 -4.13 -18.11 6.72
C SER A 557 -2.81 -18.88 6.84
N ASN A 558 -1.96 -18.82 5.81
CA ASN A 558 -0.74 -19.64 5.74
C ASN A 558 0.52 -18.91 5.27
N GLY A 559 0.40 -17.63 4.90
CA GLY A 559 1.52 -16.81 4.45
C GLY A 559 2.02 -17.10 3.04
N LYS A 560 1.38 -18.00 2.28
CA LYS A 560 1.72 -18.28 0.87
C LYS A 560 1.51 -17.05 0.01
N ARG A 561 2.33 -16.90 -1.02
CA ARG A 561 2.24 -15.80 -1.98
C ARG A 561 1.07 -16.06 -2.93
N VAL A 562 0.15 -15.11 -3.02
CA VAL A 562 -0.96 -15.11 -3.98
C VAL A 562 -0.48 -14.53 -5.30
N CYS A 563 0.16 -13.37 -5.25
CA CYS A 563 0.64 -12.69 -6.44
C CYS A 563 1.70 -11.62 -6.10
N VAL A 564 2.37 -11.15 -7.15
CA VAL A 564 3.25 -9.98 -7.12
C VAL A 564 2.59 -8.88 -7.94
N ILE A 565 2.53 -7.68 -7.39
CA ILE A 565 2.08 -6.47 -8.08
C ILE A 565 3.30 -5.63 -8.38
N GLN A 566 3.45 -5.20 -9.62
CA GLN A 566 4.54 -4.32 -10.04
C GLN A 566 3.97 -3.14 -10.81
N SER A 567 4.41 -1.93 -10.47
CA SER A 567 3.97 -0.70 -11.13
C SER A 567 4.17 -0.78 -12.64
N VAL A 568 3.13 -0.45 -13.40
CA VAL A 568 3.16 -0.56 -14.87
C VAL A 568 4.14 0.41 -15.53
N ASP A 569 4.33 1.59 -14.93
CA ASP A 569 5.22 2.66 -15.41
C ASP A 569 6.53 2.74 -14.62
N GLY A 570 6.78 1.78 -13.70
CA GLY A 570 7.96 1.74 -12.84
C GLY A 570 8.00 2.82 -11.76
N SER A 571 6.91 3.58 -11.54
CA SER A 571 6.87 4.54 -10.43
C SER A 571 6.85 3.83 -9.07
N VAL A 572 7.43 4.49 -8.07
CA VAL A 572 7.43 3.99 -6.69
C VAL A 572 6.01 3.97 -6.15
N ILE A 573 5.62 2.84 -5.58
CA ILE A 573 4.34 2.66 -4.88
C ILE A 573 4.47 3.28 -3.47
N THR A 574 3.75 4.37 -3.22
CA THR A 574 3.86 5.16 -1.97
C THR A 574 2.78 4.82 -0.96
N SER A 575 1.63 4.29 -1.41
CA SER A 575 0.54 3.81 -0.56
C SER A 575 -0.30 2.77 -1.30
N PHE A 576 -1.11 2.01 -0.56
CA PHE A 576 -2.03 1.05 -1.15
C PHE A 576 -3.27 0.82 -0.29
N CYS A 577 -4.35 0.33 -0.91
CA CYS A 577 -5.58 -0.03 -0.23
C CYS A 577 -6.21 -1.25 -0.92
N VAL A 578 -6.47 -2.31 -0.16
CA VAL A 578 -7.27 -3.46 -0.63
C VAL A 578 -8.71 -3.21 -0.23
N HIS A 579 -9.64 -3.34 -1.17
CA HIS A 579 -11.05 -3.09 -0.92
C HIS A 579 -11.95 -3.90 -1.85
N GLU A 580 -13.06 -4.38 -1.30
CA GLU A 580 -14.07 -5.10 -2.05
C GLU A 580 -15.15 -4.13 -2.57
N CYS A 581 -15.22 -4.00 -3.89
CA CYS A 581 -16.25 -3.22 -4.56
C CYS A 581 -17.43 -4.14 -4.87
N GLU A 582 -18.60 -3.80 -4.33
CA GLU A 582 -19.87 -4.40 -4.73
C GLU A 582 -20.03 -4.24 -6.26
N GLY A 583 -20.33 -5.33 -6.96
CA GLY A 583 -20.51 -5.32 -8.41
C GLY A 583 -21.76 -4.53 -8.83
N SER A 584 -21.93 -4.33 -10.15
CA SER A 584 -23.15 -3.71 -10.68
C SER A 584 -24.40 -4.40 -10.14
N SER A 585 -25.45 -3.63 -9.85
CA SER A 585 -26.77 -4.13 -9.43
C SER A 585 -27.45 -5.06 -10.45
N ARG A 586 -26.82 -5.29 -11.61
CA ARG A 586 -27.21 -6.32 -12.59
C ARG A 586 -27.12 -7.71 -11.94
N MET A 587 -28.23 -8.45 -12.04
CA MET A 587 -28.38 -9.83 -11.57
C MET A 587 -27.15 -10.69 -11.95
N GLY A 588 -26.45 -11.23 -10.96
CA GLY A 588 -25.34 -12.16 -11.16
C GLY A 588 -23.93 -11.55 -11.18
N SER A 589 -23.75 -10.25 -10.95
CA SER A 589 -22.40 -9.69 -10.80
C SER A 589 -21.79 -10.10 -9.44
N ARG A 590 -20.59 -10.70 -9.47
CA ARG A 590 -19.83 -11.00 -8.25
C ARG A 590 -19.09 -9.74 -7.79
N PRO A 591 -19.02 -9.47 -6.47
CA PRO A 591 -18.17 -8.41 -5.96
C PRO A 591 -16.71 -8.64 -6.39
N ARG A 592 -16.00 -7.55 -6.63
CA ARG A 592 -14.60 -7.58 -7.06
C ARG A 592 -13.72 -6.98 -5.98
N ARG A 593 -12.67 -7.71 -5.62
CA ARG A 593 -11.65 -7.25 -4.69
C ARG A 593 -10.56 -6.56 -5.49
N PHE A 594 -10.43 -5.27 -5.28
CA PHE A 594 -9.36 -4.48 -5.87
C PHE A 594 -8.25 -4.24 -4.87
N ILE A 595 -7.04 -4.10 -5.39
CA ILE A 595 -5.99 -3.35 -4.71
C ILE A 595 -5.69 -2.10 -5.52
N PHE A 596 -5.77 -0.95 -4.86
CA PHE A 596 -5.41 0.35 -5.39
C PHE A 596 -3.99 0.65 -4.94
N THR A 597 -3.10 0.98 -5.86
CA THR A 597 -1.73 1.44 -5.55
C THR A 597 -1.59 2.90 -5.92
N GLY A 598 -1.15 3.71 -4.96
CA GLY A 598 -0.83 5.12 -5.15
C GLY A 598 0.66 5.30 -5.34
N HIS A 599 1.03 6.25 -6.20
CA HIS A 599 2.41 6.36 -6.69
C HIS A 599 3.05 7.71 -6.39
N SER A 600 4.37 7.75 -6.44
CA SER A 600 5.14 8.99 -6.33
C SER A 600 4.87 9.97 -7.47
N SER A 601 4.40 9.49 -8.62
CA SER A 601 3.94 10.30 -9.75
C SER A 601 2.60 11.02 -9.50
N GLY A 602 1.89 10.64 -8.44
CA GLY A 602 0.53 11.12 -8.16
C GLY A 602 -0.59 10.32 -8.82
N ALA A 603 -0.22 9.33 -9.64
CA ALA A 603 -1.17 8.44 -10.30
C ALA A 603 -1.67 7.34 -9.36
N ILE A 604 -2.82 6.75 -9.72
CA ILE A 604 -3.39 5.57 -9.07
C ILE A 604 -3.46 4.44 -10.10
N GLN A 605 -2.97 3.26 -9.72
CA GLN A 605 -3.11 2.03 -10.50
C GLN A 605 -4.05 1.07 -9.76
N MET A 606 -4.84 0.31 -10.51
CA MET A 606 -5.88 -0.56 -9.99
C MET A 606 -5.67 -1.99 -10.46
N TRP A 607 -5.76 -2.94 -9.55
CA TRP A 607 -5.47 -4.35 -9.83
C TRP A 607 -6.60 -5.23 -9.32
N ASP A 608 -7.07 -6.16 -10.15
CA ASP A 608 -8.15 -7.09 -9.80
C ASP A 608 -7.58 -8.32 -9.06
N LEU A 609 -7.75 -8.34 -7.74
CA LEU A 609 -7.28 -9.41 -6.87
C LEU A 609 -8.23 -10.61 -6.86
N THR A 610 -9.50 -10.47 -7.29
CA THR A 610 -10.47 -11.57 -7.31
C THR A 610 -9.97 -12.72 -8.16
N THR A 611 -9.37 -12.44 -9.33
CA THR A 611 -8.86 -13.50 -10.21
C THR A 611 -7.67 -14.24 -9.63
N ALA A 612 -6.84 -13.56 -8.83
CA ALA A 612 -5.66 -14.16 -8.21
C ALA A 612 -6.03 -15.02 -6.98
N LEU A 613 -7.16 -14.72 -6.33
CA LEU A 613 -7.68 -15.47 -5.18
C LEU A 613 -8.63 -16.62 -5.59
N ASP A 614 -9.00 -16.75 -6.86
CA ASP A 614 -9.85 -17.84 -7.33
C ASP A 614 -9.10 -19.18 -7.23
N PRO A 615 -9.62 -20.19 -6.50
CA PRO A 615 -9.00 -21.51 -6.40
C PRO A 615 -8.78 -22.20 -7.75
N CYS A 616 -9.50 -21.81 -8.81
CA CYS A 616 -9.29 -22.34 -10.16
C CYS A 616 -7.99 -21.82 -10.81
N TYR A 617 -7.50 -20.66 -10.39
CA TYR A 617 -6.24 -20.07 -10.86
C TYR A 617 -5.02 -20.92 -10.43
N ASP A 618 -5.15 -21.67 -9.33
CA ASP A 618 -4.08 -22.47 -8.70
C ASP A 618 -3.68 -23.74 -9.50
N ALA A 619 -4.49 -24.19 -10.47
CA ALA A 619 -4.29 -25.48 -11.14
C ALA A 619 -3.04 -25.54 -12.06
N HIS A 620 -2.45 -24.39 -12.43
CA HIS A 620 -1.31 -24.35 -13.37
C HIS A 620 -0.11 -23.50 -12.91
N ARG A 621 -0.16 -22.85 -11.74
CA ARG A 621 0.87 -21.88 -11.30
C ARG A 621 1.44 -22.10 -9.90
N THR A 622 1.18 -23.25 -9.26
CA THR A 622 1.89 -23.68 -8.03
C THR A 622 3.38 -23.97 -8.31
N ARG A 623 4.13 -22.91 -8.62
CA ARG A 623 5.57 -22.88 -8.41
C ARG A 623 5.75 -22.85 -6.90
N ASN A 624 6.52 -23.81 -6.35
CA ASN A 624 6.87 -23.92 -4.92
C ASN A 624 7.71 -22.72 -4.44
N PHE A 625 7.17 -21.50 -4.49
CA PHE A 625 7.85 -20.32 -3.98
C PHE A 625 7.57 -20.15 -2.49
N PRO A 626 8.58 -19.73 -1.70
CA PRO A 626 8.33 -19.26 -0.35
C PRO A 626 7.37 -18.06 -0.39
N GLY A 627 6.52 -17.95 0.63
CA GLY A 627 5.48 -16.92 0.65
C GLY A 627 6.02 -15.48 0.63
N GLY A 628 7.11 -15.22 1.35
CA GLY A 628 7.81 -13.92 1.36
C GLY A 628 8.85 -13.83 0.23
N PRO A 629 9.57 -12.70 0.10
CA PRO A 629 10.60 -12.55 -0.92
C PRO A 629 11.65 -13.66 -0.82
N THR A 630 12.10 -14.21 -1.96
CA THR A 630 13.26 -15.11 -1.98
C THR A 630 14.53 -14.32 -1.63
N PRO A 631 15.64 -14.98 -1.24
CA PRO A 631 16.92 -14.30 -1.02
C PRO A 631 17.34 -13.46 -2.24
N GLU A 632 17.14 -13.95 -3.46
CA GLU A 632 17.50 -13.25 -4.69
C GLU A 632 16.59 -12.05 -4.98
N GLU A 633 15.29 -12.16 -4.66
CA GLU A 633 14.35 -11.04 -4.76
C GLU A 633 14.68 -9.97 -3.72
N LEU A 634 14.95 -10.38 -2.48
CA LEU A 634 15.32 -9.47 -1.40
C LEU A 634 16.61 -8.72 -1.74
N TRP A 635 17.64 -9.41 -2.22
CA TRP A 635 18.89 -8.77 -2.65
C TRP A 635 18.64 -7.71 -3.75
N LYS A 636 17.82 -8.01 -4.76
CA LYS A 636 17.48 -7.02 -5.81
C LYS A 636 16.74 -5.81 -5.27
N LEU A 637 15.80 -6.02 -4.34
CA LEU A 637 15.06 -4.93 -3.69
C LEU A 637 15.98 -4.07 -2.82
N LEU A 638 16.97 -4.69 -2.18
CA LEU A 638 17.99 -3.98 -1.40
C LEU A 638 18.99 -3.23 -2.27
N ASP A 639 19.41 -3.77 -3.42
CA ASP A 639 20.31 -3.08 -4.37
C ASP A 639 19.67 -1.82 -4.98
N GLN A 640 18.35 -1.84 -5.16
CA GLN A 640 17.58 -0.67 -5.62
C GLN A 640 17.40 0.38 -4.52
N CYS A 641 17.54 -0.01 -3.26
CA CYS A 641 17.47 0.90 -2.13
C CYS A 641 18.88 1.45 -1.87
N ASP A 642 19.09 2.76 -1.98
CA ASP A 642 20.35 3.41 -1.59
C ASP A 642 20.60 3.25 -0.08
N LEU A 643 21.15 2.09 0.33
CA LEU A 643 21.64 1.82 1.69
C LEU A 643 22.89 2.66 2.04
N SER A 644 23.44 3.34 1.03
CA SER A 644 24.69 4.10 0.98
C SER A 644 24.71 5.40 1.80
N ASN A 645 23.58 5.86 2.37
CA ASN A 645 23.60 6.93 3.39
C ASN A 645 24.16 6.48 4.75
N SER A 646 24.68 5.26 4.84
CA SER A 646 25.40 4.71 5.99
C SER A 646 26.92 4.88 5.86
N HIS A 647 27.43 6.04 5.45
CA HIS A 647 28.86 6.32 5.56
C HIS A 647 29.21 6.64 7.02
N CYS A 648 29.56 5.57 7.74
CA CYS A 648 30.37 5.64 8.95
C CYS A 648 31.65 6.44 8.65
N SER A 649 31.75 7.64 9.22
CA SER A 649 33.03 8.35 9.29
C SER A 649 33.93 7.60 10.27
N THR A 650 35.15 7.28 9.83
CA THR A 650 36.23 6.63 10.58
C THR A 650 36.46 7.25 11.98
N PRO A 651 36.97 6.47 12.96
CA PRO A 651 37.02 6.87 14.35
C PRO A 651 38.19 7.82 14.61
N CYS A 652 37.90 9.10 14.87
CA CYS A 652 38.87 10.03 15.44
C CYS A 652 38.27 10.62 16.72
N ILE A 653 38.93 10.34 17.84
CA ILE A 653 38.56 10.78 19.19
C ILE A 653 38.69 12.31 19.28
N SER A 654 37.60 13.01 19.63
CA SER A 654 37.63 14.22 20.49
C SER A 654 36.21 14.65 20.90
N PRO A 655 36.00 15.16 22.13
CA PRO A 655 34.67 15.38 22.69
C PRO A 655 34.18 16.81 22.41
N CYS A 656 33.03 16.95 21.75
CA CYS A 656 32.25 18.19 21.77
C CYS A 656 30.75 17.86 21.94
N PRO A 657 29.99 18.68 22.68
CA PRO A 657 28.61 18.36 23.04
C PRO A 657 27.65 18.85 21.95
N SER A 658 27.06 17.93 21.20
CA SER A 658 26.04 18.24 20.17
C SER A 658 24.79 17.40 20.38
N GLY A 659 23.63 18.07 20.33
CA GLY A 659 22.29 17.48 20.40
C GLY A 659 22.09 16.36 19.38
N GLY A 660 21.47 15.27 19.84
CA GLY A 660 21.41 14.00 19.13
C GLY A 660 20.52 14.03 17.90
N SER A 661 21.15 14.05 16.72
CA SER A 661 20.60 13.45 15.51
C SER A 661 20.92 11.96 15.52
N SER A 662 19.92 11.10 15.80
CA SER A 662 20.07 9.65 15.65
C SER A 662 20.00 9.30 14.16
N GLY A 663 21.15 8.98 13.56
CA GLY A 663 21.22 8.36 12.23
C GLY A 663 20.58 6.96 12.20
N PRO A 664 20.40 6.37 11.00
CA PRO A 664 19.64 5.14 10.84
C PRO A 664 20.30 3.99 11.59
N ARG A 665 19.50 3.26 12.37
CA ARG A 665 19.82 1.93 12.85
C ARG A 665 18.77 0.99 12.32
N LEU A 666 19.17 -0.01 11.54
CA LEU A 666 18.40 -1.26 11.47
C LEU A 666 18.11 -1.66 12.92
N LYS A 667 16.84 -1.92 13.28
CA LYS A 667 16.53 -2.51 14.58
C LYS A 667 17.44 -3.73 14.75
N ALA A 668 18.01 -3.93 15.94
CA ALA A 668 18.91 -5.06 16.22
C ALA A 668 18.30 -6.40 15.78
N SER A 669 16.96 -6.47 15.84
CA SER A 669 16.16 -7.54 15.28
C SER A 669 16.45 -7.77 13.78
N ASN A 670 16.31 -6.77 12.92
CA ASN A 670 16.50 -6.92 11.46
C ASN A 670 17.93 -7.35 11.08
N VAL A 671 18.92 -6.94 11.87
CA VAL A 671 20.31 -7.41 11.74
C VAL A 671 20.44 -8.89 12.14
N GLN A 672 19.79 -9.32 13.23
CA GLN A 672 19.74 -10.73 13.62
C GLN A 672 19.04 -11.61 12.58
N PHE A 673 18.00 -11.11 11.91
CA PHE A 673 17.33 -11.85 10.83
C PHE A 673 18.28 -12.12 9.64
N LEU A 674 19.03 -11.09 9.19
CA LEU A 674 20.04 -11.25 8.14
C LEU A 674 21.10 -12.29 8.53
N ASN A 675 21.52 -12.29 9.79
CA ASN A 675 22.48 -13.26 10.31
C ASN A 675 21.90 -14.68 10.41
N GLN A 676 20.62 -14.84 10.77
CA GLN A 676 19.95 -16.15 10.80
C GLN A 676 19.75 -16.75 9.41
N SER A 677 19.48 -15.93 8.39
CA SER A 677 19.37 -16.42 7.00
C SER A 677 20.71 -16.92 6.45
N GLN A 678 21.85 -16.34 6.88
CA GLN A 678 23.19 -16.83 6.49
C GLN A 678 23.56 -18.14 7.20
N LEU A 679 23.16 -18.33 8.45
CA LEU A 679 23.45 -19.55 9.21
C LEU A 679 22.65 -20.78 8.71
N ASN A 680 21.43 -20.59 8.23
CA ASN A 680 20.61 -21.70 7.71
C ASN A 680 21.11 -22.23 6.34
N SER A 681 21.96 -21.50 5.61
CA SER A 681 22.62 -22.01 4.41
C SER A 681 23.84 -22.91 4.69
N GLU A 682 24.41 -22.86 5.89
CA GLU A 682 25.58 -23.68 6.26
C GLU A 682 25.20 -24.99 6.99
N ALA A 683 23.95 -25.15 7.43
CA ALA A 683 23.51 -26.31 8.23
C ALA A 683 22.98 -27.51 7.41
N ALA A 684 23.00 -27.47 6.07
CA ALA A 684 22.61 -28.60 5.22
C ALA A 684 23.82 -29.51 4.92
N GLY A 685 24.34 -30.20 5.94
CA GLY A 685 25.27 -31.33 5.80
C GLY A 685 24.53 -32.66 5.63
N PRO A 686 25.14 -33.68 4.99
CA PRO A 686 24.42 -34.86 4.50
C PRO A 686 24.01 -35.78 5.64
N SER A 687 22.75 -36.20 5.61
CA SER A 687 22.22 -37.29 6.43
C SER A 687 22.96 -38.60 6.12
N GLN A 688 23.57 -39.23 7.13
CA GLN A 688 23.91 -40.65 7.09
C GLN A 688 23.19 -41.39 8.23
N SER A 689 22.48 -42.43 7.80
CA SER A 689 22.04 -43.67 8.50
C SER A 689 21.55 -43.58 9.94
#